data_AF-A0A5C6CY49-F1
#
_entry.id   AF-A0A5C6CY49-F1
#
_cell.length_a   1.000
_cell.length_b   1.000
_cell.length_c   1.000
_cell.angle_alpha   90.00
_cell.angle_beta   90.00
_cell.angle_gamma   90.00
#
_symmetry.space_group_name_H-M   'P 1'
#
loop_
_entity.id
_entity.type
_entity.pdbx_description
1 polymer ?
#
loop_
_entity_poly.entity_id
_entity_poly.type
_entity_poly.pdbx_seq_one_letter_code
_entity_poly.pdbx_strand_id
1 'polypeptide(L)'
;MTRRSLLLRFRLCQFGLSCVLLSSLLSTSVAAQGVSRVWSGGGATDNWFNPSNWSPVAPPNPADFLKIGFLDIAGLNTNDVDITYGGRIEIDSSAVVTLHNLDIGLDGEGTLDMSAGTLTTNTTYIGQNGNSFGTANISGEFSQWNITNSLLSDLYVGNSGEGRLHISSEADVVVADDGIIGFSSTSIGTVDISGSGSTLYFTGANSSLTVGSSGLASLNISNRAAVSNHDSVIAESSTSVASVMVDSAGIWTNTGSMTIASSGTGTMEIRGGGAVTSTSIGTIAYNTSGVGRVWVDGTDSGWVLASPLEVGYGGTGQLEISGGGRVQNTLGKVASNPGSNGSVIVRDNGSIWANSNSLYLGFLGGKASLLITDGGTVENTDANIGFESISMGIVTVEGAGSTWTNSGSIHIGHEGNGTLHIAGGATVTSNSSLIGLASYSIGTVNVSGGGSHWNNSGLLVVGDRGYGTLNITGGALVTSLTGSVGRFAEAGEGAGDININGAGSRWDVTGSGTIELGKVGDATLDISDGGALITPGSMSVASTDTSTSSVTVAGIGSRLELDIGLSLGNGGGTGTGSATIGAGAQVTVGTSTVIQNANSSLAIDGGSLTTTSLSNNGGTFAFNSGTVTVNGGTFDPGSSDYSLNGNSTAMLILQGNASSAINGIVTVGNTGDAVLTIRDGHHFTSGELTIGASGELVLDGGHLTAEQLNNFAGGTFTFRSGTVTMTGDVFQSSSPVVIPQQGTIDGSGYVEAEIHGHFGSTITVTSGSYILGDPSSFLGFVHEGTLNVGSNIANLKSAGFAQIGALTTLAGGTITAANGVVLGIGDNISGNGNVNTRLAAGFGSTISANGSLSLGDSATPIGFSSDGMLNVGSNTVTLNDSNAADLGALTTLTTGGMLDVANGAVIDFTDNVTGEGLISSPDDSTKPIINNGSIVGDSLLNPITLNGYVKGVGTCDNCNITGTDAPGFSPAAVNRGSVSYNGTLEIEIGGLNPGSDFDQLNHILGAGIADLGGRLDVSLINSFMPSIGDSFEIITAVDVDDVFAVENLPPIGGLLWNVNYNATNVVLAVVSPFSADFDQDGDVDGNDFLVWQRNPSVGSLGDWQTQHGNVLPLAAIANVVPEPASLTLFFLLGSLRLVCRKLRRMDYTS
;
A
#
# COMPACT_ATOMS: atom_id res chain seq x y z
N MET A 1 -10.81 -42.33 -16.81
CA MET A 1 -10.74 -43.03 -18.11
C MET A 1 -9.28 -43.23 -18.52
N THR A 2 -8.97 -44.38 -19.16
CA THR A 2 -7.71 -44.85 -19.83
C THR A 2 -6.44 -45.10 -18.99
N ARG A 3 -6.13 -46.37 -18.59
CA ARG A 3 -5.30 -47.46 -19.24
C ARG A 3 -3.80 -47.36 -18.87
N ARG A 4 -2.98 -48.36 -18.48
CA ARG A 4 -2.93 -49.86 -18.36
C ARG A 4 -1.68 -50.15 -17.48
N SER A 5 -1.71 -50.84 -16.33
CA SER A 5 -1.62 -52.30 -16.07
C SER A 5 -0.53 -53.09 -16.81
N LEU A 6 0.56 -53.48 -16.11
CA LEU A 6 1.44 -54.60 -16.47
C LEU A 6 2.05 -55.26 -15.20
N LEU A 7 2.00 -56.61 -15.17
CA LEU A 7 2.71 -57.59 -14.32
C LEU A 7 2.24 -57.65 -12.83
N LEU A 8 1.96 -58.79 -12.20
CA LEU A 8 2.41 -60.17 -12.42
C LEU A 8 1.36 -61.13 -11.82
N ARG A 9 0.83 -62.07 -12.59
CA ARG A 9 0.03 -63.21 -12.09
C ARG A 9 0.99 -64.34 -11.73
N PHE A 10 0.95 -64.84 -10.50
CA PHE A 10 0.99 -66.28 -10.24
C PHE A 10 0.55 -66.60 -8.79
N ARG A 11 -0.45 -67.49 -8.74
CA ARG A 11 -0.86 -68.42 -7.68
C ARG A 11 -1.94 -68.03 -6.66
N LEU A 12 -3.02 -68.79 -6.84
CA LEU A 12 -3.91 -69.42 -5.87
C LEU A 12 -4.80 -68.51 -5.02
N CYS A 13 -6.03 -68.33 -5.50
CA CYS A 13 -7.20 -68.15 -4.65
C CYS A 13 -8.15 -69.31 -4.94
N GLN A 14 -8.33 -70.14 -3.92
CA GLN A 14 -9.34 -71.18 -3.76
C GLN A 14 -10.34 -70.64 -2.73
N PHE A 15 -11.60 -71.08 -2.83
CA PHE A 15 -12.82 -70.61 -2.13
C PHE A 15 -13.42 -69.33 -2.69
N GLY A 16 -14.70 -69.26 -3.04
CA GLY A 16 -15.80 -70.22 -2.98
C GLY A 16 -17.10 -69.44 -3.25
N LEU A 17 -18.13 -70.08 -3.80
CA LEU A 17 -19.43 -70.24 -3.14
C LEU A 17 -20.46 -70.95 -4.05
N SER A 18 -21.36 -71.64 -3.35
CA SER A 18 -22.72 -71.95 -3.75
C SER A 18 -22.94 -73.13 -4.68
N CYS A 19 -22.91 -74.31 -4.07
CA CYS A 19 -23.79 -75.40 -4.43
C CYS A 19 -25.00 -75.39 -3.46
N VAL A 20 -26.12 -74.79 -3.85
CA VAL A 20 -27.45 -75.21 -3.40
C VAL A 20 -28.39 -75.06 -4.60
N LEU A 21 -28.51 -76.13 -5.38
CA LEU A 21 -29.66 -76.40 -6.21
C LEU A 21 -30.17 -77.77 -5.80
N LEU A 22 -31.37 -77.75 -5.24
CA LEU A 22 -32.30 -78.86 -5.03
C LEU A 22 -31.98 -80.09 -5.89
N SER A 23 -31.59 -81.19 -5.25
CA SER A 23 -31.75 -82.54 -5.79
C SER A 23 -32.48 -83.39 -4.75
N SER A 24 -33.80 -83.24 -4.75
CA SER A 24 -34.70 -84.29 -4.32
C SER A 24 -34.52 -85.51 -5.23
N LEU A 25 -33.70 -86.47 -4.82
CA LEU A 25 -33.67 -87.80 -5.39
C LEU A 25 -33.54 -88.80 -4.23
N LEU A 26 -34.68 -89.41 -3.93
CA LEU A 26 -34.81 -90.59 -3.09
C LEU A 26 -33.76 -91.63 -3.49
N SER A 27 -32.78 -91.84 -2.62
CA SER A 27 -32.13 -93.14 -2.49
C SER A 27 -32.65 -93.75 -1.20
N THR A 28 -33.51 -94.77 -1.34
CA THR A 28 -33.84 -95.66 -0.25
C THR A 28 -32.58 -96.45 0.11
N SER A 29 -31.76 -95.95 1.02
CA SER A 29 -30.85 -96.81 1.78
C SER A 29 -31.65 -97.38 2.94
N VAL A 30 -31.94 -98.68 2.83
CA VAL A 30 -32.41 -99.47 3.95
C VAL A 30 -31.39 -99.30 5.07
N ALA A 31 -31.83 -98.75 6.21
CA ALA A 31 -31.05 -98.72 7.43
C ALA A 31 -30.61 -100.15 7.75
N ALA A 32 -29.31 -100.43 7.65
CA ALA A 32 -28.75 -101.56 8.37
C ALA A 32 -28.89 -101.22 9.86
N GLN A 33 -29.92 -101.78 10.50
CA GLN A 33 -30.10 -101.69 11.95
C GLN A 33 -28.88 -102.34 12.62
N GLY A 34 -27.96 -101.49 13.09
CA GLY A 34 -26.93 -101.88 14.05
C GLY A 34 -27.59 -102.34 15.35
N VAL A 35 -26.93 -103.25 16.04
CA VAL A 35 -27.35 -103.76 17.35
C VAL A 35 -27.38 -102.60 18.34
N SER A 36 -28.51 -102.38 19.03
CA SER A 36 -28.58 -101.43 20.15
C SER A 36 -27.61 -101.87 21.24
N ARG A 37 -26.56 -101.08 21.47
CA ARG A 37 -25.55 -101.32 22.52
C ARG A 37 -25.65 -100.22 23.56
N VAL A 38 -25.50 -100.59 24.82
CA VAL A 38 -25.45 -99.64 25.93
C VAL A 38 -23.98 -99.44 26.29
N TRP A 39 -23.53 -98.19 26.31
CA TRP A 39 -22.23 -97.86 26.90
C TRP A 39 -22.38 -98.04 28.42
N SER A 40 -21.60 -98.93 29.02
CA SER A 40 -21.63 -99.20 30.46
C SER A 40 -20.42 -98.64 31.22
N GLY A 41 -19.37 -98.22 30.50
CA GLY A 41 -18.10 -97.76 31.09
C GLY A 41 -17.38 -98.85 31.89
N GLY A 42 -16.14 -98.59 32.31
CA GLY A 42 -15.48 -99.44 33.31
C GLY A 42 -13.95 -99.60 33.23
N GLY A 43 -13.23 -98.74 32.50
CA GLY A 43 -11.76 -98.74 32.44
C GLY A 43 -11.09 -97.64 33.28
N ALA A 44 -9.76 -97.49 33.18
CA ALA A 44 -9.04 -96.27 33.62
C ALA A 44 -9.13 -95.13 32.59
N THR A 45 -9.42 -95.48 31.33
CA THR A 45 -9.89 -94.61 30.26
C THR A 45 -11.10 -95.28 29.60
N ASP A 46 -12.12 -94.51 29.26
CA ASP A 46 -13.34 -95.01 28.63
C ASP A 46 -13.29 -94.70 27.12
N ASN A 47 -12.47 -95.48 26.39
CA ASN A 47 -12.29 -95.36 24.93
C ASN A 47 -13.44 -95.99 24.13
N TRP A 48 -13.97 -95.27 23.12
CA TRP A 48 -15.04 -95.68 22.21
C TRP A 48 -14.88 -97.10 21.63
N PHE A 49 -13.67 -97.48 21.21
CA PHE A 49 -13.42 -98.78 20.56
C PHE A 49 -13.06 -99.90 21.53
N ASN A 50 -12.98 -99.63 22.83
CA ASN A 50 -12.74 -100.69 23.81
C ASN A 50 -14.01 -101.55 23.98
N PRO A 51 -14.00 -102.84 23.58
CA PRO A 51 -15.17 -103.69 23.64
C PRO A 51 -15.77 -103.83 25.04
N SER A 52 -14.95 -103.68 26.10
CA SER A 52 -15.41 -103.79 27.50
C SER A 52 -16.34 -102.66 27.92
N ASN A 53 -16.35 -101.55 27.19
CA ASN A 53 -17.15 -100.38 27.52
C ASN A 53 -18.60 -100.50 27.03
N TRP A 54 -18.92 -101.56 26.26
CA TRP A 54 -20.20 -101.76 25.61
C TRP A 54 -20.88 -103.04 26.08
N SER A 55 -22.21 -103.01 26.20
CA SER A 55 -23.05 -104.18 26.46
C SER A 55 -24.02 -104.40 25.30
N PRO A 56 -23.98 -105.55 24.59
CA PRO A 56 -23.04 -106.66 24.77
C PRO A 56 -21.58 -106.32 24.34
N VAL A 57 -20.61 -106.95 25.00
CA VAL A 57 -19.14 -106.72 24.85
C VAL A 57 -18.68 -107.00 23.42
N ALA A 58 -18.62 -105.95 22.61
CA ALA A 58 -17.99 -105.94 21.30
C ALA A 58 -17.73 -104.47 20.92
N PRO A 59 -16.67 -104.19 20.15
CA PRO A 59 -16.42 -102.84 19.69
C PRO A 59 -17.58 -102.39 18.78
N PRO A 60 -18.03 -101.12 18.87
CA PRO A 60 -18.97 -100.54 17.91
C PRO A 60 -18.33 -100.51 16.53
N ASN A 61 -19.15 -100.53 15.48
CA ASN A 61 -18.66 -100.17 14.15
C ASN A 61 -18.36 -98.66 14.11
N PRO A 62 -17.43 -98.20 13.24
CA PRO A 62 -17.21 -96.78 12.98
C PRO A 62 -18.45 -96.01 12.48
N ALA A 63 -19.54 -96.69 12.11
CA ALA A 63 -20.82 -96.07 11.72
C ALA A 63 -21.86 -96.05 12.84
N ASP A 64 -21.58 -96.70 13.98
CA ASP A 64 -22.47 -96.71 15.14
C ASP A 64 -22.33 -95.38 15.91
N PHE A 65 -23.40 -94.90 16.53
CA PHE A 65 -23.40 -93.68 17.36
C PHE A 65 -24.03 -93.95 18.74
N LEU A 66 -23.62 -93.17 19.74
CA LEU A 66 -24.04 -93.26 21.13
C LEU A 66 -25.02 -92.14 21.36
N LYS A 67 -26.30 -92.51 21.44
CA LYS A 67 -27.36 -91.59 21.80
C LYS A 67 -27.50 -91.52 23.31
N ILE A 68 -27.28 -90.35 23.90
CA ILE A 68 -27.43 -90.15 25.35
C ILE A 68 -28.83 -89.57 25.65
N GLY A 69 -29.63 -90.30 26.44
CA GLY A 69 -31.00 -89.94 26.85
C GLY A 69 -31.15 -89.78 28.38
N PHE A 70 -32.39 -89.82 28.89
CA PHE A 70 -32.77 -89.57 30.31
C PHE A 70 -32.10 -90.43 31.41
N LEU A 71 -31.19 -91.36 31.07
CA LEU A 71 -30.47 -92.18 32.05
C LEU A 71 -28.98 -91.80 32.01
N ASP A 72 -28.46 -91.29 33.13
CA ASP A 72 -27.01 -91.13 33.34
C ASP A 72 -26.31 -92.46 33.04
N ILE A 73 -25.29 -92.43 32.16
CA ILE A 73 -24.42 -93.58 31.94
C ILE A 73 -23.51 -93.68 33.17
N ALA A 74 -23.75 -94.67 34.04
CA ALA A 74 -23.00 -94.82 35.28
C ALA A 74 -21.49 -95.00 35.02
N GLY A 75 -20.65 -94.13 35.60
CA GLY A 75 -19.18 -94.25 35.61
C GLY A 75 -18.41 -93.27 34.69
N LEU A 76 -19.08 -92.56 33.77
CA LEU A 76 -18.41 -91.64 32.85
C LEU A 76 -17.85 -90.37 33.52
N ASN A 77 -18.32 -90.05 34.71
CA ASN A 77 -17.89 -88.88 35.48
C ASN A 77 -16.55 -89.09 36.22
N THR A 78 -15.98 -90.29 36.20
CA THR A 78 -14.72 -90.63 36.90
C THR A 78 -13.52 -90.89 36.00
N ASN A 79 -13.74 -91.10 34.69
CA ASN A 79 -12.68 -91.44 33.73
C ASN A 79 -12.71 -90.51 32.52
N ASP A 80 -11.58 -90.39 31.85
CA ASP A 80 -11.47 -89.68 30.56
C ASP A 80 -12.26 -90.44 29.49
N VAL A 81 -13.03 -89.69 28.69
CA VAL A 81 -13.90 -90.21 27.64
C VAL A 81 -13.30 -89.92 26.27
N ASP A 82 -12.90 -90.97 25.54
CA ASP A 82 -12.26 -90.82 24.24
C ASP A 82 -13.20 -91.23 23.10
N ILE A 83 -13.57 -90.26 22.25
CA ILE A 83 -14.24 -90.48 20.96
C ILE A 83 -13.16 -90.60 19.89
N THR A 84 -12.91 -91.79 19.36
CA THR A 84 -11.82 -92.06 18.39
C THR A 84 -12.33 -92.80 17.16
N TYR A 85 -11.48 -93.00 16.13
CA TYR A 85 -11.66 -93.81 14.91
C TYR A 85 -13.07 -93.89 14.27
N GLY A 86 -13.79 -92.77 14.20
CA GLY A 86 -15.14 -92.64 13.61
C GLY A 86 -16.29 -92.63 14.64
N GLY A 87 -15.99 -92.68 15.93
CA GLY A 87 -16.99 -92.64 17.00
C GLY A 87 -17.80 -91.35 17.02
N ARG A 88 -19.07 -91.46 17.45
CA ARG A 88 -20.02 -90.34 17.47
C ARG A 88 -20.92 -90.36 18.70
N ILE A 89 -20.89 -89.31 19.50
CA ILE A 89 -21.84 -89.08 20.60
C ILE A 89 -22.92 -88.10 20.13
N GLU A 90 -24.19 -88.42 20.36
CA GLU A 90 -25.34 -87.56 20.05
C GLU A 90 -26.17 -87.29 21.31
N ILE A 91 -26.40 -86.01 21.63
CA ILE A 91 -27.28 -85.54 22.70
C ILE A 91 -28.39 -84.70 22.06
N ASP A 92 -29.59 -85.26 21.96
CA ASP A 92 -30.74 -84.62 21.28
C ASP A 92 -32.00 -84.54 22.16
N SER A 93 -31.82 -84.73 23.46
CA SER A 93 -32.88 -84.70 24.46
C SER A 93 -32.49 -83.79 25.61
N SER A 94 -33.41 -83.54 26.56
CA SER A 94 -33.12 -82.76 27.78
C SER A 94 -32.24 -83.51 28.78
N ALA A 95 -31.30 -84.33 28.31
CA ALA A 95 -30.37 -85.09 29.14
C ALA A 95 -29.40 -84.13 29.85
N VAL A 96 -28.99 -84.49 31.07
CA VAL A 96 -27.92 -83.82 31.80
C VAL A 96 -26.82 -84.84 31.97
N VAL A 97 -25.62 -84.56 31.48
CA VAL A 97 -24.51 -85.50 31.41
C VAL A 97 -23.30 -84.85 32.03
N THR A 98 -22.57 -85.57 32.88
CA THR A 98 -21.29 -85.11 33.42
C THR A 98 -20.21 -86.13 33.09
N LEU A 99 -19.15 -85.68 32.43
CA LEU A 99 -17.95 -86.46 32.13
C LEU A 99 -16.76 -85.87 32.90
N HIS A 100 -15.68 -86.65 33.05
CA HIS A 100 -14.39 -86.12 33.50
C HIS A 100 -13.75 -85.32 32.34
N ASN A 101 -12.62 -85.74 31.78
CA ASN A 101 -12.11 -85.14 30.55
C ASN A 101 -12.83 -85.72 29.32
N LEU A 102 -12.91 -84.94 28.25
CA LEU A 102 -13.53 -85.37 26.99
C LEU A 102 -12.57 -85.15 25.82
N ASP A 103 -12.19 -86.24 25.17
CA ASP A 103 -11.33 -86.24 23.99
C ASP A 103 -12.14 -86.58 22.73
N ILE A 104 -12.43 -85.57 21.91
CA ILE A 104 -13.14 -85.69 20.63
C ILE A 104 -12.11 -85.81 19.53
N GLY A 105 -11.87 -87.03 19.07
CA GLY A 105 -10.78 -87.35 18.14
C GLY A 105 -9.42 -87.42 18.84
N LEU A 106 -9.28 -88.31 19.84
CA LEU A 106 -7.97 -88.63 20.42
C LEU A 106 -7.03 -89.20 19.34
N ASP A 107 -7.45 -90.28 18.66
CA ASP A 107 -6.80 -90.86 17.48
C ASP A 107 -7.84 -91.08 16.36
N GLY A 108 -7.54 -90.69 15.12
CA GLY A 108 -8.51 -90.77 14.01
C GLY A 108 -9.68 -89.79 14.14
N GLU A 109 -10.82 -90.10 13.53
CA GLU A 109 -12.01 -89.22 13.55
C GLU A 109 -12.82 -89.36 14.85
N GLY A 110 -13.42 -88.29 15.35
CA GLY A 110 -14.36 -88.32 16.48
C GLY A 110 -15.37 -87.19 16.38
N THR A 111 -16.65 -87.46 16.70
CA THR A 111 -17.73 -86.48 16.59
C THR A 111 -18.58 -86.37 17.86
N LEU A 112 -18.87 -85.15 18.29
CA LEU A 112 -19.92 -84.82 19.27
C LEU A 112 -21.00 -83.99 18.57
N ASP A 113 -22.26 -84.41 18.65
CA ASP A 113 -23.40 -83.61 18.21
C ASP A 113 -24.35 -83.38 19.37
N MET A 114 -24.62 -82.11 19.65
CA MET A 114 -25.60 -81.68 20.63
C MET A 114 -26.67 -80.83 19.95
N SER A 115 -27.94 -81.21 20.11
CA SER A 115 -29.11 -80.46 19.66
C SER A 115 -30.07 -80.09 20.80
N ALA A 116 -29.89 -80.67 21.99
CA ALA A 116 -30.50 -80.26 23.25
C ALA A 116 -29.69 -80.83 24.43
N GLY A 117 -29.98 -80.38 25.66
CA GLY A 117 -29.47 -80.96 26.91
C GLY A 117 -28.24 -80.24 27.46
N THR A 118 -27.77 -80.69 28.62
CA THR A 118 -26.61 -80.14 29.31
C THR A 118 -25.48 -81.16 29.36
N LEU A 119 -24.31 -80.82 28.83
CA LEU A 119 -23.07 -81.58 28.97
C LEU A 119 -22.13 -80.83 29.90
N THR A 120 -21.62 -81.47 30.94
CA THR A 120 -20.57 -80.91 31.81
C THR A 120 -19.31 -81.73 31.66
N THR A 121 -18.18 -81.09 31.35
CA THR A 121 -16.86 -81.74 31.21
C THR A 121 -15.83 -80.97 32.03
N ASN A 122 -14.70 -81.62 32.33
CA ASN A 122 -13.45 -80.99 32.74
C ASN A 122 -12.69 -80.56 31.46
N THR A 123 -11.35 -80.65 31.44
CA THR A 123 -10.55 -80.34 30.26
C THR A 123 -11.03 -81.12 29.04
N THR A 124 -11.21 -80.43 27.92
CA THR A 124 -11.74 -80.99 26.69
C THR A 124 -10.74 -80.78 25.55
N TYR A 125 -10.51 -81.83 24.77
CA TYR A 125 -9.70 -81.75 23.54
C TYR A 125 -10.53 -82.14 22.33
N ILE A 126 -10.44 -81.34 21.26
CA ILE A 126 -11.01 -81.64 19.94
C ILE A 126 -9.84 -81.77 18.97
N GLY A 127 -9.51 -82.97 18.52
CA GLY A 127 -8.32 -83.25 17.70
C GLY A 127 -7.02 -83.27 18.53
N GLN A 128 -6.88 -84.27 19.40
CA GLN A 128 -5.82 -84.32 20.42
C GLN A 128 -4.42 -84.66 19.89
N ASN A 129 -4.26 -85.79 19.18
CA ASN A 129 -2.98 -86.30 18.67
C ASN A 129 -2.74 -85.91 17.20
N GLY A 130 -1.50 -86.11 16.71
CA GLY A 130 -1.18 -85.88 15.30
C GLY A 130 -1.97 -86.81 14.35
N ASN A 131 -2.46 -86.25 13.25
CA ASN A 131 -3.36 -86.92 12.27
C ASN A 131 -4.74 -87.35 12.81
N SER A 132 -5.18 -86.85 13.97
CA SER A 132 -6.57 -87.02 14.41
C SER A 132 -7.48 -85.88 13.91
N PHE A 133 -8.79 -86.13 13.86
CA PHE A 133 -9.82 -85.21 13.38
C PHE A 133 -11.02 -85.18 14.35
N GLY A 134 -11.11 -84.16 15.19
CA GLY A 134 -12.24 -83.94 16.10
C GLY A 134 -13.26 -82.96 15.53
N THR A 135 -14.56 -83.25 15.69
CA THR A 135 -15.64 -82.31 15.36
C THR A 135 -16.68 -82.28 16.49
N ALA A 136 -17.00 -81.09 16.99
CA ALA A 136 -18.11 -80.87 17.92
C ALA A 136 -19.12 -79.90 17.29
N ASN A 137 -20.38 -80.30 17.18
CA ASN A 137 -21.48 -79.46 16.70
C ASN A 137 -22.49 -79.26 17.82
N ILE A 138 -22.60 -78.04 18.33
CA ILE A 138 -23.49 -77.67 19.43
C ILE A 138 -24.56 -76.74 18.85
N SER A 139 -25.82 -77.14 18.95
CA SER A 139 -26.94 -76.44 18.32
C SER A 139 -28.20 -76.48 19.19
N GLY A 140 -29.09 -75.50 19.06
CA GLY A 140 -30.40 -75.49 19.71
C GLY A 140 -30.42 -74.74 21.05
N GLU A 141 -31.52 -74.04 21.31
CA GLU A 141 -31.76 -73.13 22.47
C GLU A 141 -31.57 -73.81 23.84
N PHE A 142 -31.74 -75.13 23.91
CA PHE A 142 -31.60 -75.89 25.15
C PHE A 142 -30.27 -76.65 25.26
N SER A 143 -29.32 -76.41 24.35
CA SER A 143 -27.99 -77.02 24.39
C SER A 143 -27.04 -76.17 25.20
N GLN A 144 -26.59 -76.70 26.33
CA GLN A 144 -25.57 -76.08 27.16
C GLN A 144 -24.38 -77.03 27.34
N TRP A 145 -23.18 -76.58 26.99
CA TRP A 145 -21.95 -77.33 27.25
C TRP A 145 -21.06 -76.56 28.23
N ASN A 146 -21.00 -77.05 29.46
CA ASN A 146 -20.22 -76.50 30.56
C ASN A 146 -18.88 -77.24 30.71
N ILE A 147 -17.80 -76.66 30.19
CA ILE A 147 -16.41 -77.10 30.42
C ILE A 147 -15.96 -76.49 31.76
N THR A 148 -16.57 -76.95 32.86
CA THR A 148 -16.50 -76.30 34.18
C THR A 148 -16.39 -77.26 35.37
N ASN A 149 -16.04 -78.52 35.15
CA ASN A 149 -15.97 -79.51 36.23
C ASN A 149 -14.75 -79.29 37.17
N SER A 150 -13.83 -78.38 36.83
CA SER A 150 -12.83 -77.79 37.71
C SER A 150 -12.57 -76.31 37.40
N LEU A 151 -11.79 -75.61 38.24
CA LEU A 151 -11.39 -74.22 38.00
C LEU A 151 -10.30 -74.07 36.91
N LEU A 152 -9.75 -75.17 36.40
CA LEU A 152 -8.68 -75.22 35.39
C LEU A 152 -9.15 -76.01 34.15
N SER A 153 -10.46 -76.02 33.89
CA SER A 153 -11.03 -76.75 32.77
C SER A 153 -10.84 -75.97 31.47
N ASP A 154 -9.79 -76.31 30.74
CA ASP A 154 -9.48 -75.72 29.43
C ASP A 154 -10.23 -76.39 28.27
N LEU A 155 -10.43 -75.62 27.20
CA LEU A 155 -10.90 -76.10 25.91
C LEU A 155 -9.77 -76.03 24.87
N TYR A 156 -9.38 -77.18 24.31
CA TYR A 156 -8.46 -77.26 23.18
C TYR A 156 -9.18 -77.63 21.88
N VAL A 157 -9.10 -76.78 20.86
CA VAL A 157 -9.62 -77.04 19.51
C VAL A 157 -8.44 -77.13 18.53
N GLY A 158 -8.06 -78.34 18.15
CA GLY A 158 -6.84 -78.64 17.41
C GLY A 158 -5.63 -78.57 18.33
N ASN A 159 -5.41 -79.61 19.14
CA ASN A 159 -4.26 -79.67 20.05
C ASN A 159 -2.97 -80.04 19.29
N SER A 160 -2.95 -81.22 18.67
CA SER A 160 -1.90 -81.65 17.72
C SER A 160 -2.46 -82.09 16.37
N GLY A 161 -3.75 -82.42 16.32
CA GLY A 161 -4.49 -82.80 15.11
C GLY A 161 -5.34 -81.66 14.57
N GLU A 162 -6.40 -82.01 13.85
CA GLU A 162 -7.42 -81.08 13.38
C GLU A 162 -8.64 -81.10 14.31
N GLY A 163 -9.05 -79.94 14.82
CA GLY A 163 -10.24 -79.80 15.67
C GLY A 163 -11.19 -78.75 15.11
N ARG A 164 -12.49 -79.07 15.12
CA ARG A 164 -13.55 -78.16 14.69
C ARG A 164 -14.67 -78.07 15.73
N LEU A 165 -15.06 -76.86 16.11
CA LEU A 165 -16.18 -76.60 17.00
C LEU A 165 -17.16 -75.67 16.30
N HIS A 166 -18.41 -76.12 16.11
CA HIS A 166 -19.50 -75.30 15.61
C HIS A 166 -20.51 -75.08 16.73
N ILE A 167 -20.87 -73.82 16.98
CA ILE A 167 -21.88 -73.41 17.95
C ILE A 167 -22.95 -72.62 17.19
N SER A 168 -24.21 -73.05 17.28
CA SER A 168 -25.27 -72.39 16.53
C SER A 168 -26.65 -72.45 17.17
N SER A 169 -27.60 -71.71 16.60
CA SER A 169 -29.03 -71.82 16.94
C SER A 169 -29.32 -71.70 18.44
N GLU A 170 -28.81 -70.65 19.09
CA GLU A 170 -29.00 -70.34 20.52
C GLU A 170 -28.28 -71.27 21.52
N ALA A 171 -27.36 -72.12 21.06
CA ALA A 171 -26.54 -72.95 21.95
C ALA A 171 -25.49 -72.16 22.77
N ASP A 172 -25.25 -72.61 24.00
CA ASP A 172 -24.33 -71.99 24.96
C ASP A 172 -23.15 -72.92 25.31
N VAL A 173 -21.92 -72.43 25.16
CA VAL A 173 -20.70 -73.13 25.59
C VAL A 173 -19.98 -72.27 26.63
N VAL A 174 -19.83 -72.80 27.84
CA VAL A 174 -19.20 -72.11 28.97
C VAL A 174 -17.89 -72.80 29.32
N VAL A 175 -16.80 -72.06 29.43
CA VAL A 175 -15.46 -72.56 29.77
C VAL A 175 -14.99 -71.92 31.07
N ALA A 176 -14.43 -72.71 31.98
CA ALA A 176 -13.99 -72.22 33.28
C ALA A 176 -12.64 -71.50 33.25
N ASP A 177 -11.73 -71.89 32.36
CA ASP A 177 -10.37 -71.35 32.28
C ASP A 177 -10.00 -70.95 30.84
N ASP A 178 -8.98 -71.55 30.22
CA ASP A 178 -8.46 -71.09 28.93
C ASP A 178 -9.11 -71.78 27.73
N GLY A 179 -9.18 -71.06 26.61
CA GLY A 179 -9.56 -71.59 25.31
C GLY A 179 -8.40 -71.50 24.34
N ILE A 180 -7.95 -72.63 23.79
CA ILE A 180 -6.83 -72.69 22.87
C ILE A 180 -7.27 -73.31 21.54
N ILE A 181 -7.15 -72.55 20.46
CA ILE A 181 -7.41 -72.99 19.09
C ILE A 181 -6.07 -73.15 18.37
N GLY A 182 -5.74 -74.33 17.86
CA GLY A 182 -4.47 -74.57 17.16
C GLY A 182 -3.23 -74.49 18.06
N PHE A 183 -3.11 -75.43 19.02
CA PHE A 183 -2.05 -75.42 20.03
C PHE A 183 -0.65 -75.71 19.47
N SER A 184 -0.44 -76.89 18.87
CA SER A 184 0.89 -77.33 18.36
C SER A 184 1.18 -76.81 16.95
N SER A 185 2.46 -76.77 16.56
CA SER A 185 2.90 -76.22 15.26
C SER A 185 2.34 -76.91 14.00
N THR A 186 1.83 -78.13 14.11
CA THR A 186 1.19 -78.88 13.02
C THR A 186 -0.33 -78.94 13.13
N SER A 187 -0.90 -78.39 14.20
CA SER A 187 -2.34 -78.49 14.48
C SER A 187 -3.16 -77.51 13.63
N ILE A 188 -4.43 -77.85 13.42
CA ILE A 188 -5.43 -77.00 12.78
C ILE A 188 -6.62 -76.89 13.72
N GLY A 189 -6.94 -75.69 14.19
CA GLY A 189 -8.13 -75.43 14.98
C GLY A 189 -9.12 -74.54 14.23
N THR A 190 -10.41 -74.84 14.29
CA THR A 190 -11.46 -73.98 13.72
C THR A 190 -12.65 -73.91 14.67
N VAL A 191 -13.09 -72.69 14.98
CA VAL A 191 -14.27 -72.44 15.81
C VAL A 191 -15.21 -71.50 15.06
N ASP A 192 -16.45 -71.95 14.85
CA ASP A 192 -17.50 -71.22 14.16
C ASP A 192 -18.69 -71.02 15.11
N ILE A 193 -19.03 -69.76 15.42
CA ILE A 193 -20.20 -69.41 16.23
C ILE A 193 -21.17 -68.59 15.38
N SER A 194 -22.42 -69.03 15.27
CA SER A 194 -23.42 -68.38 14.42
C SER A 194 -24.84 -68.44 14.95
N GLY A 195 -25.51 -67.29 14.97
CA GLY A 195 -26.93 -67.18 15.32
C GLY A 195 -27.13 -66.38 16.61
N SER A 196 -28.20 -65.59 16.63
CA SER A 196 -28.58 -64.81 17.81
C SER A 196 -28.73 -65.74 19.01
N GLY A 197 -28.15 -65.37 20.15
CA GLY A 197 -28.20 -66.17 21.39
C GLY A 197 -27.16 -67.28 21.49
N SER A 198 -26.45 -67.63 20.41
CA SER A 198 -25.33 -68.57 20.51
C SER A 198 -24.12 -67.93 21.18
N THR A 199 -23.56 -68.61 22.18
CA THR A 199 -22.51 -68.06 23.05
C THR A 199 -21.31 -69.00 23.22
N LEU A 200 -20.12 -68.40 23.25
CA LEU A 200 -18.91 -69.00 23.81
C LEU A 200 -18.37 -68.09 24.91
N TYR A 201 -18.50 -68.51 26.16
CA TYR A 201 -18.25 -67.69 27.33
C TYR A 201 -17.19 -68.28 28.24
N PHE A 202 -16.12 -67.53 28.49
CA PHE A 202 -15.07 -67.88 29.45
C PHE A 202 -15.32 -67.17 30.79
N THR A 203 -15.45 -67.95 31.85
CA THR A 203 -15.84 -67.48 33.19
C THR A 203 -14.65 -67.22 34.12
N GLY A 204 -13.47 -67.74 33.78
CA GLY A 204 -12.25 -67.56 34.54
C GLY A 204 -11.82 -66.11 34.61
N ALA A 205 -11.45 -65.65 35.81
CA ALA A 205 -11.05 -64.26 36.05
C ALA A 205 -9.81 -63.82 35.24
N ASN A 206 -8.99 -64.76 34.80
CA ASN A 206 -7.81 -64.55 33.95
C ASN A 206 -7.86 -65.41 32.68
N SER A 207 -9.05 -65.84 32.26
CA SER A 207 -9.22 -66.73 31.11
C SER A 207 -8.69 -66.13 29.81
N SER A 208 -7.81 -66.83 29.14
CA SER A 208 -7.25 -66.46 27.85
C SER A 208 -7.93 -67.23 26.72
N LEU A 209 -8.39 -66.51 25.69
CA LEU A 209 -8.75 -67.09 24.40
C LEU A 209 -7.57 -66.92 23.43
N THR A 210 -6.85 -68.02 23.19
CA THR A 210 -5.71 -68.07 22.28
C THR A 210 -6.12 -68.65 20.93
N VAL A 211 -6.11 -67.84 19.88
CA VAL A 211 -6.35 -68.25 18.50
C VAL A 211 -5.01 -68.42 17.79
N GLY A 212 -4.55 -69.66 17.68
CA GLY A 212 -3.27 -70.04 17.10
C GLY A 212 -2.14 -69.85 18.11
N SER A 213 -1.94 -70.81 19.01
CA SER A 213 -0.79 -70.79 19.91
C SER A 213 0.50 -71.06 19.12
N SER A 214 0.56 -72.16 18.38
CA SER A 214 1.65 -72.44 17.44
C SER A 214 1.22 -72.95 16.07
N GLY A 215 -0.03 -73.42 15.93
CA GLY A 215 -0.57 -74.00 14.70
C GLY A 215 -1.35 -73.03 13.82
N LEU A 216 -2.19 -73.59 12.95
CA LEU A 216 -3.17 -72.85 12.16
C LEU A 216 -4.48 -72.73 12.93
N ALA A 217 -5.06 -71.54 13.00
CA ALA A 217 -6.30 -71.33 13.75
C ALA A 217 -7.27 -70.37 13.05
N SER A 218 -8.56 -70.66 13.19
CA SER A 218 -9.64 -69.77 12.74
C SER A 218 -10.73 -69.66 13.80
N LEU A 219 -11.23 -68.44 14.02
CA LEU A 219 -12.39 -68.13 14.85
C LEU A 219 -13.35 -67.24 14.07
N ASN A 220 -14.58 -67.69 13.85
CA ASN A 220 -15.60 -66.90 13.15
C ASN A 220 -16.82 -66.68 14.06
N ILE A 221 -17.20 -65.41 14.24
CA ILE A 221 -18.34 -64.97 15.04
C ILE A 221 -19.30 -64.25 14.10
N SER A 222 -20.52 -64.79 13.94
CA SER A 222 -21.46 -64.30 12.92
C SER A 222 -22.91 -64.29 13.39
N ASN A 223 -23.76 -63.57 12.65
CA ASN A 223 -25.22 -63.59 12.80
C ASN A 223 -25.68 -63.31 14.24
N ARG A 224 -25.10 -62.30 14.91
CA ARG A 224 -25.41 -61.91 16.30
C ARG A 224 -25.04 -62.93 17.39
N ALA A 225 -24.15 -63.87 17.08
CA ALA A 225 -23.48 -64.68 18.09
C ALA A 225 -22.58 -63.83 19.00
N ALA A 226 -22.28 -64.33 20.21
CA ALA A 226 -21.44 -63.62 21.17
C ALA A 226 -20.30 -64.49 21.74
N VAL A 227 -19.11 -63.89 21.83
CA VAL A 227 -17.94 -64.45 22.52
C VAL A 227 -17.54 -63.52 23.64
N SER A 228 -17.17 -64.04 24.80
CA SER A 228 -16.61 -63.22 25.88
C SER A 228 -15.55 -63.95 26.70
N ASN A 229 -14.46 -63.25 27.01
CA ASN A 229 -13.28 -63.77 27.72
C ASN A 229 -12.54 -62.65 28.49
N HIS A 230 -11.49 -63.01 29.24
CA HIS A 230 -10.61 -62.02 29.87
C HIS A 230 -9.54 -61.52 28.90
N ASP A 231 -8.52 -62.32 28.61
CA ASP A 231 -7.42 -61.97 27.71
C ASP A 231 -7.57 -62.66 26.35
N SER A 232 -7.07 -62.04 25.28
CA SER A 232 -7.08 -62.63 23.94
C SER A 232 -5.72 -62.54 23.28
N VAL A 233 -5.27 -63.66 22.71
CA VAL A 233 -4.00 -63.74 21.97
C VAL A 233 -4.24 -64.41 20.62
N ILE A 234 -4.01 -63.70 19.53
CA ILE A 234 -4.08 -64.23 18.17
C ILE A 234 -2.64 -64.41 17.66
N ALA A 235 -2.32 -65.58 17.10
CA ALA A 235 -1.00 -65.95 16.60
C ALA A 235 0.14 -65.70 17.61
N GLU A 236 0.16 -66.52 18.66
CA GLU A 236 1.05 -66.40 19.82
C GLU A 236 2.53 -66.58 19.46
N SER A 237 2.89 -67.72 18.85
CA SER A 237 4.28 -68.07 18.53
C SER A 237 4.67 -67.72 17.10
N SER A 238 5.97 -67.68 16.78
CA SER A 238 6.48 -67.26 15.47
C SER A 238 6.11 -68.18 14.30
N THR A 239 5.63 -69.39 14.56
CA THR A 239 5.14 -70.32 13.52
C THR A 239 3.63 -70.27 13.33
N SER A 240 2.91 -69.64 14.26
CA SER A 240 1.45 -69.61 14.24
C SER A 240 0.90 -68.72 13.12
N VAL A 241 -0.21 -69.15 12.54
CA VAL A 241 -1.01 -68.34 11.61
C VAL A 241 -2.46 -68.41 12.04
N ALA A 242 -3.05 -67.26 12.34
CA ALA A 242 -4.40 -67.19 12.89
C ALA A 242 -5.26 -66.14 12.17
N SER A 243 -6.55 -66.48 12.03
CA SER A 243 -7.55 -65.61 11.41
C SER A 243 -8.79 -65.52 12.28
N VAL A 244 -9.27 -64.29 12.50
CA VAL A 244 -10.50 -64.03 13.25
C VAL A 244 -11.45 -63.18 12.40
N MET A 245 -12.73 -63.55 12.37
CA MET A 245 -13.78 -62.80 11.70
C MET A 245 -14.93 -62.52 12.66
N VAL A 246 -15.34 -61.25 12.76
CA VAL A 246 -16.53 -60.80 13.48
C VAL A 246 -17.45 -60.11 12.47
N ASP A 247 -18.50 -60.80 12.06
CA ASP A 247 -19.37 -60.40 10.94
C ASP A 247 -20.84 -60.37 11.38
N SER A 248 -21.69 -59.70 10.59
CA SER A 248 -23.15 -59.85 10.64
C SER A 248 -23.70 -59.63 12.06
N ALA A 249 -23.29 -58.51 12.66
CA ALA A 249 -23.60 -58.10 14.02
C ALA A 249 -23.16 -59.07 15.15
N GLY A 250 -22.18 -59.93 14.89
CA GLY A 250 -21.49 -60.71 15.92
C GLY A 250 -20.79 -59.82 16.97
N ILE A 251 -20.65 -60.33 18.19
CA ILE A 251 -20.14 -59.56 19.34
C ILE A 251 -18.97 -60.30 19.97
N TRP A 252 -17.87 -59.60 20.24
CA TRP A 252 -16.75 -60.10 21.04
C TRP A 252 -16.41 -59.14 22.18
N THR A 253 -16.56 -59.60 23.42
CA THR A 253 -16.22 -58.83 24.63
C THR A 253 -14.97 -59.39 25.31
N ASN A 254 -13.90 -58.59 25.37
CA ASN A 254 -12.64 -58.94 26.00
C ASN A 254 -12.40 -58.04 27.23
N THR A 255 -12.44 -58.58 28.43
CA THR A 255 -12.35 -57.79 29.68
C THR A 255 -10.91 -57.51 30.16
N GLY A 256 -9.92 -57.94 29.38
CA GLY A 256 -8.49 -57.77 29.61
C GLY A 256 -7.79 -57.21 28.37
N SER A 257 -6.57 -57.67 28.14
CA SER A 257 -5.73 -57.30 26.99
C SER A 257 -6.12 -58.06 25.74
N MET A 258 -5.95 -57.44 24.57
CA MET A 258 -6.19 -58.10 23.28
C MET A 258 -4.96 -57.91 22.39
N THR A 259 -4.28 -59.02 22.07
CA THR A 259 -3.07 -59.03 21.26
C THR A 259 -3.32 -59.72 19.93
N ILE A 260 -3.19 -58.97 18.83
CA ILE A 260 -3.26 -59.47 17.46
C ILE A 260 -1.83 -59.69 16.98
N ALA A 261 -1.49 -60.92 16.65
CA ALA A 261 -0.14 -61.35 16.26
C ALA A 261 0.90 -61.06 17.36
N SER A 262 0.95 -61.91 18.39
CA SER A 262 1.98 -61.77 19.42
C SER A 262 3.38 -61.97 18.81
N SER A 263 3.62 -63.09 18.14
CA SER A 263 4.90 -63.34 17.44
C SER A 263 4.74 -63.93 16.03
N GLY A 264 3.56 -64.48 15.70
CA GLY A 264 3.24 -65.10 14.41
C GLY A 264 2.55 -64.15 13.44
N THR A 265 1.75 -64.71 12.52
CA THR A 265 0.94 -63.94 11.57
C THR A 265 -0.53 -64.00 11.98
N GLY A 266 -1.09 -62.88 12.45
CA GLY A 266 -2.46 -62.79 12.96
C GLY A 266 -3.30 -61.80 12.15
N THR A 267 -4.54 -62.19 11.86
CA THR A 267 -5.51 -61.32 11.18
C THR A 267 -6.82 -61.24 11.95
N MET A 268 -7.43 -60.05 11.99
CA MET A 268 -8.78 -59.84 12.53
C MET A 268 -9.58 -58.96 11.55
N GLU A 269 -10.77 -59.41 11.16
CA GLU A 269 -11.69 -58.66 10.30
C GLU A 269 -13.02 -58.44 11.04
N ILE A 270 -13.41 -57.18 11.22
CA ILE A 270 -14.68 -56.77 11.81
C ILE A 270 -15.51 -56.13 10.70
N ARG A 271 -16.64 -56.75 10.36
CA ARG A 271 -17.50 -56.25 9.28
C ARG A 271 -18.99 -56.50 9.52
N GLY A 272 -19.84 -55.99 8.63
CA GLY A 272 -21.28 -56.27 8.64
C GLY A 272 -21.98 -55.91 9.98
N GLY A 273 -21.54 -54.84 10.64
CA GLY A 273 -22.06 -54.43 11.96
C GLY A 273 -21.47 -55.19 13.15
N GLY A 274 -20.41 -55.98 12.94
CA GLY A 274 -19.71 -56.69 14.01
C GLY A 274 -19.11 -55.74 15.05
N ALA A 275 -19.10 -56.14 16.32
CA ALA A 275 -18.66 -55.30 17.43
C ALA A 275 -17.64 -56.02 18.31
N VAL A 276 -16.46 -55.43 18.47
CA VAL A 276 -15.42 -55.89 19.39
C VAL A 276 -15.19 -54.84 20.47
N THR A 277 -15.20 -55.25 21.73
CA THR A 277 -14.91 -54.37 22.87
C THR A 277 -13.77 -54.92 23.71
N SER A 278 -12.77 -54.11 24.02
CA SER A 278 -11.70 -54.46 24.95
C SER A 278 -11.52 -53.41 26.05
N THR A 279 -11.36 -53.83 27.30
CA THR A 279 -11.25 -52.88 28.44
C THR A 279 -9.81 -52.56 28.83
N SER A 280 -8.82 -53.37 28.42
CA SER A 280 -7.39 -53.08 28.56
C SER A 280 -6.73 -52.77 27.22
N ILE A 281 -5.40 -52.75 27.19
CA ILE A 281 -4.59 -52.40 26.01
C ILE A 281 -4.88 -53.33 24.83
N GLY A 282 -5.04 -52.74 23.66
CA GLY A 282 -5.05 -53.47 22.40
C GLY A 282 -3.70 -53.34 21.71
N THR A 283 -3.12 -54.45 21.28
CA THR A 283 -1.82 -54.46 20.60
C THR A 283 -1.88 -55.24 19.30
N ILE A 284 -1.33 -54.67 18.22
CA ILE A 284 -1.12 -55.33 16.94
C ILE A 284 0.38 -55.50 16.73
N ALA A 285 0.83 -56.73 16.47
CA ALA A 285 2.24 -57.10 16.30
C ALA A 285 3.10 -56.78 17.53
N TYR A 286 2.92 -57.58 18.59
CA TYR A 286 3.57 -57.36 19.89
C TYR A 286 5.10 -57.54 19.82
N ASN A 287 5.59 -58.72 19.45
CA ASN A 287 7.02 -59.00 19.34
C ASN A 287 7.57 -58.64 17.95
N THR A 288 8.90 -58.58 17.82
CA THR A 288 9.61 -58.17 16.60
C THR A 288 9.32 -59.02 15.37
N SER A 289 8.98 -60.30 15.53
CA SER A 289 8.56 -61.19 14.43
C SER A 289 7.07 -61.13 14.12
N GLY A 290 6.27 -60.49 14.98
CA GLY A 290 4.81 -60.43 14.84
C GLY A 290 4.40 -59.66 13.59
N VAL A 291 3.44 -60.20 12.84
CA VAL A 291 2.81 -59.55 11.69
C VAL A 291 1.30 -59.56 11.90
N GLY A 292 0.76 -58.42 12.32
CA GLY A 292 -0.65 -58.27 12.66
C GLY A 292 -1.38 -57.38 11.67
N ARG A 293 -2.59 -57.78 11.26
CA ARG A 293 -3.46 -56.97 10.41
C ARG A 293 -4.90 -56.96 10.95
N VAL A 294 -5.47 -55.77 11.05
CA VAL A 294 -6.85 -55.58 11.49
C VAL A 294 -7.61 -54.76 10.45
N TRP A 295 -8.78 -55.24 10.05
CA TRP A 295 -9.74 -54.51 9.22
C TRP A 295 -11.03 -54.24 10.00
N VAL A 296 -11.50 -53.00 9.96
CA VAL A 296 -12.80 -52.59 10.49
C VAL A 296 -13.58 -51.95 9.35
N ASP A 297 -14.45 -52.74 8.71
CA ASP A 297 -15.09 -52.39 7.44
C ASP A 297 -16.62 -52.36 7.55
N GLY A 298 -17.24 -51.32 6.98
CA GLY A 298 -18.69 -51.22 6.89
C GLY A 298 -19.34 -50.45 8.05
N THR A 299 -20.55 -49.95 7.80
CA THR A 299 -21.36 -49.22 8.77
C THR A 299 -21.66 -50.08 10.00
N ASP A 300 -21.64 -49.44 11.18
CA ASP A 300 -21.87 -50.04 12.50
C ASP A 300 -20.82 -51.09 12.93
N SER A 301 -19.85 -51.44 12.07
CA SER A 301 -18.72 -52.26 12.45
C SER A 301 -17.78 -51.47 13.34
N GLY A 302 -17.36 -52.03 14.48
CA GLY A 302 -16.52 -51.26 15.39
C GLY A 302 -15.64 -52.04 16.35
N TRP A 303 -14.54 -51.39 16.73
CA TRP A 303 -13.65 -51.82 17.79
C TRP A 303 -13.51 -50.70 18.83
N VAL A 304 -14.04 -50.94 20.03
CA VAL A 304 -14.01 -49.97 21.13
C VAL A 304 -13.07 -50.45 22.21
N LEU A 305 -12.04 -49.66 22.50
CA LEU A 305 -11.04 -49.90 23.54
C LEU A 305 -11.16 -48.84 24.64
N ALA A 306 -11.26 -49.26 25.90
CA ALA A 306 -11.21 -48.33 27.05
C ALA A 306 -9.78 -47.90 27.43
N SER A 307 -8.78 -48.37 26.68
CA SER A 307 -7.34 -48.26 26.95
C SER A 307 -6.59 -47.88 25.67
N PRO A 308 -5.24 -47.73 25.69
CA PRO A 308 -4.46 -47.46 24.49
C PRO A 308 -4.59 -48.55 23.42
N LEU A 309 -4.44 -48.13 22.16
CA LEU A 309 -4.27 -49.00 21.02
C LEU A 309 -2.85 -48.81 20.45
N GLU A 310 -2.10 -49.90 20.31
CA GLU A 310 -0.73 -49.91 19.81
C GLU A 310 -0.64 -50.70 18.49
N VAL A 311 -0.40 -49.99 17.38
CA VAL A 311 -0.30 -50.57 16.04
C VAL A 311 1.16 -50.72 15.65
N GLY A 312 1.65 -51.96 15.62
CA GLY A 312 3.08 -52.25 15.44
C GLY A 312 3.84 -51.95 16.73
N TYR A 313 3.59 -52.71 17.80
CA TYR A 313 4.29 -52.47 19.07
C TYR A 313 5.78 -52.80 18.95
N GLY A 314 6.14 -54.03 18.59
CA GLY A 314 7.51 -54.45 18.31
C GLY A 314 7.73 -54.93 16.88
N GLY A 315 6.67 -55.47 16.24
CA GLY A 315 6.71 -56.05 14.90
C GLY A 315 6.14 -55.14 13.81
N THR A 316 5.46 -55.75 12.83
CA THR A 316 4.77 -55.05 11.73
C THR A 316 3.26 -55.10 11.92
N GLY A 317 2.66 -53.98 12.32
CA GLY A 317 1.21 -53.88 12.55
C GLY A 317 0.51 -53.03 11.50
N GLN A 318 -0.65 -53.48 11.04
CA GLN A 318 -1.52 -52.73 10.13
C GLN A 318 -2.95 -52.65 10.70
N LEU A 319 -3.54 -51.45 10.66
CA LEU A 319 -4.96 -51.22 10.92
C LEU A 319 -5.57 -50.50 9.71
N GLU A 320 -6.71 -50.97 9.25
CA GLU A 320 -7.49 -50.34 8.19
C GLU A 320 -8.94 -50.17 8.64
N ILE A 321 -9.47 -48.96 8.47
CA ILE A 321 -10.84 -48.58 8.81
C ILE A 321 -11.49 -48.03 7.55
N SER A 322 -12.55 -48.68 7.08
CA SER A 322 -13.20 -48.40 5.80
C SER A 322 -14.72 -48.57 5.85
N GLY A 323 -15.41 -48.13 4.79
CA GLY A 323 -16.84 -48.39 4.61
C GLY A 323 -17.78 -47.84 5.69
N GLY A 324 -17.35 -46.89 6.53
CA GLY A 324 -18.13 -46.39 7.67
C GLY A 324 -17.83 -47.08 9.01
N GLY A 325 -16.75 -47.87 9.08
CA GLY A 325 -16.29 -48.53 10.30
C GLY A 325 -15.74 -47.55 11.35
N ARG A 326 -15.72 -47.97 12.62
CA ARG A 326 -15.27 -47.10 13.73
C ARG A 326 -14.32 -47.78 14.71
N VAL A 327 -13.16 -47.17 14.95
CA VAL A 327 -12.25 -47.56 16.04
C VAL A 327 -12.18 -46.45 17.07
N GLN A 328 -12.31 -46.79 18.35
CA GLN A 328 -12.22 -45.86 19.47
C GLN A 328 -11.21 -46.37 20.51
N ASN A 329 -10.34 -45.50 21.01
CA ASN A 329 -9.39 -45.82 22.07
C ASN A 329 -9.00 -44.58 22.87
N THR A 330 -8.27 -44.74 23.98
CA THR A 330 -7.81 -43.58 24.77
C THR A 330 -6.58 -42.91 24.14
N LEU A 331 -5.49 -43.66 23.97
CA LEU A 331 -4.25 -43.21 23.31
C LEU A 331 -3.99 -44.05 22.08
N GLY A 332 -3.68 -43.41 20.96
CA GLY A 332 -3.25 -44.09 19.74
C GLY A 332 -1.73 -44.05 19.65
N LYS A 333 -1.08 -45.21 19.52
CA LYS A 333 0.36 -45.28 19.25
C LYS A 333 0.61 -46.15 18.03
N VAL A 334 1.38 -45.63 17.08
CA VAL A 334 1.76 -46.34 15.87
C VAL A 334 3.28 -46.46 15.86
N ALA A 335 3.79 -47.69 15.71
CA ALA A 335 5.21 -48.03 15.81
C ALA A 335 5.83 -47.65 17.17
N SER A 336 5.63 -48.51 18.18
CA SER A 336 5.89 -48.14 19.59
C SER A 336 7.29 -48.47 20.12
N ASN A 337 8.08 -49.31 19.46
CA ASN A 337 9.43 -49.70 19.90
C ASN A 337 10.49 -49.55 18.80
N PRO A 338 11.78 -49.61 19.14
CA PRO A 338 12.87 -49.54 18.18
C PRO A 338 12.73 -50.60 17.07
N GLY A 339 12.76 -50.16 15.81
CA GLY A 339 12.68 -51.04 14.64
C GLY A 339 11.29 -51.56 14.27
N SER A 340 10.26 -51.24 15.07
CA SER A 340 8.86 -51.56 14.75
C SER A 340 8.34 -50.77 13.55
N ASN A 341 7.35 -51.33 12.85
CA ASN A 341 6.67 -50.67 11.74
C ASN A 341 5.15 -50.70 11.97
N GLY A 342 4.53 -49.53 11.98
CA GLY A 342 3.09 -49.38 12.16
C GLY A 342 2.46 -48.63 10.99
N SER A 343 1.30 -49.08 10.53
CA SER A 343 0.55 -48.44 9.46
C SER A 343 -0.94 -48.40 9.78
N VAL A 344 -1.55 -47.22 9.68
CA VAL A 344 -2.99 -47.02 9.85
C VAL A 344 -3.56 -46.36 8.60
N ILE A 345 -4.67 -46.89 8.08
CA ILE A 345 -5.41 -46.32 6.96
C ILE A 345 -6.84 -46.06 7.41
N VAL A 346 -7.32 -44.83 7.25
CA VAL A 346 -8.71 -44.44 7.49
C VAL A 346 -9.26 -43.88 6.18
N ARG A 347 -10.20 -44.59 5.57
CA ARG A 347 -10.71 -44.26 4.24
C ARG A 347 -12.21 -44.40 4.13
N ASP A 348 -12.79 -43.81 3.11
CA ASP A 348 -14.23 -43.73 2.85
C ASP A 348 -14.98 -42.83 3.85
N ASN A 349 -16.02 -42.18 3.35
CA ASN A 349 -16.87 -41.30 4.13
C ASN A 349 -17.54 -42.02 5.31
N GLY A 350 -17.37 -41.47 6.51
CA GLY A 350 -17.97 -41.99 7.75
C GLY A 350 -17.09 -42.98 8.51
N SER A 351 -15.94 -43.38 7.94
CA SER A 351 -14.94 -44.18 8.66
C SER A 351 -14.19 -43.31 9.65
N ILE A 352 -14.12 -43.73 10.92
CA ILE A 352 -13.60 -42.89 12.00
C ILE A 352 -12.60 -43.64 12.87
N TRP A 353 -11.44 -43.01 13.10
CA TRP A 353 -10.55 -43.35 14.22
C TRP A 353 -10.56 -42.26 15.27
N ALA A 354 -11.16 -42.54 16.43
CA ALA A 354 -11.30 -41.58 17.52
C ALA A 354 -10.41 -41.95 18.71
N ASN A 355 -9.44 -41.08 19.01
CA ASN A 355 -8.59 -41.17 20.18
C ASN A 355 -9.07 -40.14 21.19
N SER A 356 -9.47 -40.54 22.41
CA SER A 356 -9.97 -39.57 23.39
C SER A 356 -8.85 -38.73 24.05
N ASN A 357 -7.60 -39.01 23.73
CA ASN A 357 -6.40 -38.35 24.25
C ASN A 357 -5.33 -38.28 23.13
N SER A 358 -4.04 -38.37 23.44
CA SER A 358 -2.96 -38.17 22.50
C SER A 358 -2.78 -39.27 21.44
N LEU A 359 -2.31 -38.86 20.26
CA LEU A 359 -1.94 -39.69 19.13
C LEU A 359 -0.42 -39.59 18.86
N TYR A 360 0.27 -40.72 18.81
CA TYR A 360 1.72 -40.81 18.59
C TYR A 360 2.01 -41.58 17.29
N LEU A 361 2.70 -40.93 16.36
CA LEU A 361 3.19 -41.55 15.11
C LEU A 361 4.71 -41.64 15.18
N GLY A 362 5.20 -42.83 15.50
CA GLY A 362 6.63 -43.10 15.69
C GLY A 362 7.04 -42.77 17.13
N PHE A 363 7.33 -43.81 17.90
CA PHE A 363 7.72 -43.75 19.31
C PHE A 363 8.95 -44.64 19.53
N LEU A 364 9.89 -44.25 20.42
CA LEU A 364 11.13 -45.00 20.70
C LEU A 364 11.88 -45.51 19.45
N GLY A 365 11.99 -44.73 18.38
CA GLY A 365 12.67 -45.15 17.14
C GLY A 365 11.86 -46.04 16.18
N GLY A 366 10.55 -46.19 16.40
CA GLY A 366 9.64 -46.85 15.46
C GLY A 366 9.33 -46.01 14.21
N LYS A 367 8.87 -46.69 13.15
CA LYS A 367 8.44 -46.07 11.87
C LYS A 367 6.94 -46.17 11.68
N ALA A 368 6.25 -45.03 11.72
CA ALA A 368 4.80 -44.96 11.62
C ALA A 368 4.32 -44.28 10.34
N SER A 369 3.20 -44.78 9.82
CA SER A 369 2.44 -44.14 8.75
C SER A 369 0.96 -44.07 9.10
N LEU A 370 0.32 -42.93 8.83
CA LEU A 370 -1.12 -42.74 8.89
C LEU A 370 -1.60 -42.11 7.58
N LEU A 371 -2.54 -42.76 6.90
CA LEU A 371 -3.22 -42.24 5.72
C LEU A 371 -4.69 -42.00 6.04
N ILE A 372 -5.15 -40.77 5.85
CA ILE A 372 -6.55 -40.37 5.94
C ILE A 372 -7.00 -39.95 4.53
N THR A 373 -7.92 -40.68 3.92
CA THR A 373 -8.29 -40.46 2.53
C THR A 373 -9.77 -40.69 2.25
N ASP A 374 -10.24 -40.32 1.06
CA ASP A 374 -11.59 -40.62 0.55
C ASP A 374 -12.75 -40.27 1.52
N GLY A 375 -12.60 -39.23 2.36
CA GLY A 375 -13.63 -38.81 3.32
C GLY A 375 -13.50 -39.41 4.73
N GLY A 376 -12.39 -40.10 5.03
CA GLY A 376 -12.11 -40.63 6.36
C GLY A 376 -11.84 -39.53 7.41
N THR A 377 -12.04 -39.87 8.69
CA THR A 377 -11.90 -38.93 9.82
C THR A 377 -11.02 -39.48 10.92
N VAL A 378 -10.07 -38.68 11.40
CA VAL A 378 -9.29 -38.95 12.63
C VAL A 378 -9.53 -37.83 13.64
N GLU A 379 -9.70 -38.20 14.90
CA GLU A 379 -9.90 -37.27 16.02
C GLU A 379 -8.97 -37.60 17.17
N ASN A 380 -8.37 -36.58 17.79
CA ASN A 380 -7.54 -36.72 18.98
C ASN A 380 -7.39 -35.40 19.76
N THR A 381 -6.83 -35.46 20.98
CA THR A 381 -6.55 -34.27 21.79
C THR A 381 -5.23 -33.61 21.40
N ASP A 382 -4.12 -34.33 21.53
CA ASP A 382 -2.77 -33.84 21.16
C ASP A 382 -2.09 -34.84 20.23
N ALA A 383 -1.23 -34.38 19.33
CA ALA A 383 -0.55 -35.25 18.38
C ALA A 383 0.97 -35.04 18.39
N ASN A 384 1.71 -36.13 18.30
CA ASN A 384 3.16 -36.12 18.16
C ASN A 384 3.56 -36.98 16.96
N ILE A 385 4.20 -36.37 15.97
CA ILE A 385 4.71 -37.03 14.77
C ILE A 385 6.24 -37.04 14.87
N GLY A 386 6.85 -38.22 15.02
CA GLY A 386 8.27 -38.35 15.37
C GLY A 386 8.55 -37.90 16.81
N PHE A 387 8.02 -38.62 17.80
CA PHE A 387 8.00 -38.18 19.20
C PHE A 387 9.40 -38.12 19.85
N GLU A 388 10.20 -39.19 19.71
CA GLU A 388 11.51 -39.33 20.35
C GLU A 388 12.63 -39.39 19.31
N SER A 389 13.89 -39.26 19.77
CA SER A 389 15.06 -39.36 18.89
C SER A 389 15.01 -40.58 17.95
N ILE A 390 15.39 -40.40 16.69
CA ILE A 390 15.43 -41.43 15.63
C ILE A 390 14.04 -41.91 15.15
N SER A 391 12.96 -41.64 15.88
CA SER A 391 11.60 -42.02 15.44
C SER A 391 11.19 -41.30 14.17
N MET A 392 10.38 -41.97 13.34
CA MET A 392 9.88 -41.43 12.08
C MET A 392 8.37 -41.56 12.02
N GLY A 393 7.67 -40.43 11.91
CA GLY A 393 6.22 -40.40 11.71
C GLY A 393 5.86 -39.70 10.40
N ILE A 394 4.97 -40.30 9.62
CA ILE A 394 4.40 -39.69 8.41
C ILE A 394 2.88 -39.74 8.51
N VAL A 395 2.24 -38.58 8.37
CA VAL A 395 0.78 -38.45 8.27
C VAL A 395 0.43 -37.83 6.92
N THR A 396 -0.46 -38.47 6.18
CA THR A 396 -1.03 -37.93 4.93
C THR A 396 -2.54 -37.80 5.10
N VAL A 397 -3.06 -36.59 4.90
CA VAL A 397 -4.49 -36.29 4.84
C VAL A 397 -4.79 -35.81 3.42
N GLU A 398 -5.46 -36.63 2.63
CA GLU A 398 -5.68 -36.34 1.21
C GLU A 398 -7.12 -36.60 0.76
N GLY A 399 -7.56 -35.87 -0.27
CA GLY A 399 -8.89 -36.04 -0.85
C GLY A 399 -9.97 -35.20 -0.15
N ALA A 400 -10.97 -34.81 -0.94
CA ALA A 400 -12.02 -33.92 -0.49
C ALA A 400 -12.86 -34.57 0.61
N GLY A 401 -13.10 -33.84 1.70
CA GLY A 401 -13.87 -34.33 2.84
C GLY A 401 -13.08 -35.17 3.84
N SER A 402 -11.82 -35.53 3.55
CA SER A 402 -10.94 -36.16 4.53
C SER A 402 -10.55 -35.15 5.60
N THR A 403 -10.66 -35.55 6.88
CA THR A 403 -10.47 -34.63 8.01
C THR A 403 -9.59 -35.20 9.12
N TRP A 404 -8.73 -34.35 9.66
CA TRP A 404 -8.06 -34.60 10.94
C TRP A 404 -8.36 -33.47 11.94
N THR A 405 -9.01 -33.82 13.04
CA THR A 405 -9.36 -32.88 14.11
C THR A 405 -8.52 -33.14 15.36
N ASN A 406 -7.60 -32.21 15.65
CA ASN A 406 -6.78 -32.23 16.85
C ASN A 406 -7.20 -31.05 17.76
N SER A 407 -7.82 -31.31 18.90
CA SER A 407 -8.36 -30.21 19.74
C SER A 407 -7.31 -29.40 20.51
N GLY A 408 -6.09 -29.94 20.65
CA GLY A 408 -4.97 -29.36 21.38
C GLY A 408 -3.78 -29.07 20.45
N SER A 409 -2.57 -29.47 20.86
CA SER A 409 -1.34 -29.20 20.13
C SER A 409 -0.97 -30.31 19.13
N ILE A 410 -0.44 -29.93 17.97
CA ILE A 410 0.27 -30.86 17.07
C ILE A 410 1.76 -30.53 17.09
N HIS A 411 2.60 -31.53 17.40
CA HIS A 411 4.04 -31.45 17.28
C HIS A 411 4.52 -32.29 16.10
N ILE A 412 5.12 -31.65 15.10
CA ILE A 412 5.67 -32.29 13.90
C ILE A 412 7.19 -32.25 14.01
N GLY A 413 7.82 -33.41 14.19
CA GLY A 413 9.23 -33.49 14.59
C GLY A 413 9.40 -33.02 16.03
N HIS A 414 8.97 -33.84 17.00
CA HIS A 414 9.06 -33.49 18.42
C HIS A 414 10.52 -33.58 18.91
N GLU A 415 11.09 -34.78 18.96
CA GLU A 415 12.54 -35.03 19.07
C GLU A 415 13.09 -35.87 17.90
N GLY A 416 12.19 -36.47 17.11
CA GLY A 416 12.52 -37.26 15.92
C GLY A 416 12.25 -36.52 14.62
N ASN A 417 11.92 -37.28 13.57
CA ASN A 417 11.51 -36.76 12.27
C ASN A 417 10.00 -36.94 12.08
N GLY A 418 9.28 -35.84 11.89
CA GLY A 418 7.86 -35.84 11.62
C GLY A 418 7.54 -35.17 10.28
N THR A 419 6.62 -35.78 9.52
CA THR A 419 6.12 -35.21 8.28
C THR A 419 4.60 -35.24 8.23
N LEU A 420 3.99 -34.12 7.86
CA LEU A 420 2.55 -33.99 7.60
C LEU A 420 2.31 -33.52 6.16
N HIS A 421 1.45 -34.22 5.43
CA HIS A 421 0.97 -33.84 4.12
C HIS A 421 -0.53 -33.59 4.15
N ILE A 422 -0.97 -32.44 3.64
CA ILE A 422 -2.37 -32.06 3.51
C ILE A 422 -2.62 -31.72 2.04
N ALA A 423 -3.47 -32.48 1.36
CA ALA A 423 -3.65 -32.36 -0.08
C ALA A 423 -5.07 -32.66 -0.57
N GLY A 424 -5.35 -32.33 -1.83
CA GLY A 424 -6.55 -32.79 -2.53
C GLY A 424 -7.88 -32.32 -1.94
N GLY A 425 -7.92 -31.18 -1.24
CA GLY A 425 -9.15 -30.67 -0.62
C GLY A 425 -9.40 -31.15 0.81
N ALA A 426 -8.39 -31.75 1.45
CA ALA A 426 -8.46 -32.20 2.84
C ALA A 426 -8.39 -31.04 3.85
N THR A 427 -8.88 -31.28 5.07
CA THR A 427 -8.84 -30.31 6.16
C THR A 427 -8.18 -30.88 7.42
N VAL A 428 -7.21 -30.15 7.97
CA VAL A 428 -6.64 -30.41 9.30
C VAL A 428 -6.96 -29.24 10.22
N THR A 429 -7.38 -29.52 11.45
CA THR A 429 -7.62 -28.48 12.48
C THR A 429 -6.78 -28.74 13.72
N SER A 430 -6.25 -27.67 14.30
CA SER A 430 -5.41 -27.71 15.51
C SER A 430 -5.62 -26.47 16.39
N ASN A 431 -5.32 -26.57 17.69
CA ASN A 431 -5.24 -25.37 18.53
C ASN A 431 -3.89 -24.68 18.37
N SER A 432 -2.79 -25.35 18.69
CA SER A 432 -1.44 -24.83 18.51
C SER A 432 -0.60 -25.83 17.74
N SER A 433 0.43 -25.38 17.03
CA SER A 433 1.26 -26.29 16.22
C SER A 433 2.71 -25.86 16.20
N LEU A 434 3.60 -26.82 16.44
CA LEU A 434 5.05 -26.61 16.46
C LEU A 434 5.69 -27.60 15.50
N ILE A 435 6.52 -27.08 14.58
CA ILE A 435 7.24 -27.84 13.57
C ILE A 435 8.73 -27.75 13.92
N GLY A 436 9.38 -28.88 14.23
CA GLY A 436 10.78 -28.92 14.71
C GLY A 436 10.92 -28.43 16.16
N LEU A 437 10.41 -29.19 17.13
CA LEU A 437 10.30 -28.76 18.53
C LEU A 437 11.63 -28.75 19.27
N ALA A 438 12.35 -29.87 19.33
CA ALA A 438 13.59 -30.04 20.08
C ALA A 438 14.84 -29.89 19.19
N SER A 439 16.02 -29.66 19.79
CA SER A 439 17.29 -29.58 19.06
C SER A 439 17.50 -30.82 18.19
N TYR A 440 17.98 -30.62 16.95
CA TYR A 440 18.19 -31.68 15.94
C TYR A 440 16.92 -32.42 15.46
N SER A 441 15.73 -32.12 15.99
CA SER A 441 14.47 -32.63 15.44
C SER A 441 14.19 -32.01 14.07
N ILE A 442 13.46 -32.74 13.22
CA ILE A 442 13.08 -32.29 11.88
C ILE A 442 11.57 -32.41 11.74
N GLY A 443 10.90 -31.28 11.56
CA GLY A 443 9.49 -31.22 11.22
C GLY A 443 9.29 -30.70 9.80
N THR A 444 8.43 -31.35 9.02
CA THR A 444 8.05 -30.88 7.68
C THR A 444 6.54 -30.95 7.50
N VAL A 445 5.94 -29.84 7.07
CA VAL A 445 4.53 -29.77 6.72
C VAL A 445 4.40 -29.29 5.28
N ASN A 446 3.65 -30.04 4.46
CA ASN A 446 3.31 -29.67 3.09
C ASN A 446 1.79 -29.54 2.97
N VAL A 447 1.31 -28.34 2.67
CA VAL A 447 -0.10 -28.06 2.37
C VAL A 447 -0.20 -27.72 0.89
N SER A 448 -0.88 -28.55 0.10
CA SER A 448 -0.88 -28.40 -1.37
C SER A 448 -2.25 -28.60 -2.02
N GLY A 449 -2.47 -27.88 -3.12
CA GLY A 449 -3.68 -28.00 -3.94
C GLY A 449 -4.87 -27.16 -3.44
N GLY A 450 -5.66 -26.65 -4.38
CA GLY A 450 -6.81 -25.80 -4.09
C GLY A 450 -7.84 -26.50 -3.21
N GLY A 451 -8.30 -25.80 -2.16
CA GLY A 451 -9.27 -26.31 -1.18
C GLY A 451 -8.66 -27.14 -0.05
N SER A 452 -7.35 -27.38 -0.05
CA SER A 452 -6.66 -27.96 1.11
C SER A 452 -6.48 -26.89 2.20
N HIS A 453 -6.86 -27.23 3.43
CA HIS A 453 -6.88 -26.30 4.55
C HIS A 453 -6.14 -26.84 5.77
N TRP A 454 -5.26 -26.03 6.35
CA TRP A 454 -4.78 -26.23 7.71
C TRP A 454 -5.22 -25.08 8.62
N ASN A 455 -6.20 -25.37 9.46
CA ASN A 455 -6.82 -24.39 10.34
C ASN A 455 -6.22 -24.52 11.75
N ASN A 456 -5.12 -23.81 12.01
CA ASN A 456 -4.56 -23.68 13.35
C ASN A 456 -5.21 -22.48 14.06
N SER A 457 -5.86 -22.66 15.20
CA SER A 457 -6.62 -21.59 15.87
C SER A 457 -5.80 -20.72 16.85
N GLY A 458 -4.54 -21.07 17.06
CA GLY A 458 -3.63 -20.46 18.03
C GLY A 458 -2.25 -20.17 17.43
N LEU A 459 -1.20 -20.41 18.22
CA LEU A 459 0.19 -20.15 17.80
C LEU A 459 0.65 -21.22 16.79
N LEU A 460 1.24 -20.77 15.68
CA LEU A 460 1.99 -21.61 14.74
C LEU A 460 3.48 -21.29 14.88
N VAL A 461 4.30 -22.29 15.20
CA VAL A 461 5.76 -22.19 15.27
C VAL A 461 6.42 -23.04 14.19
N VAL A 462 7.28 -22.44 13.38
CA VAL A 462 8.09 -23.12 12.37
C VAL A 462 9.57 -23.01 12.75
N GLY A 463 10.17 -24.12 13.16
CA GLY A 463 11.51 -24.14 13.78
C GLY A 463 11.47 -23.56 15.19
N ASP A 464 11.17 -24.40 16.20
CA ASP A 464 11.23 -23.97 17.60
C ASP A 464 12.67 -24.01 18.11
N ARG A 465 13.19 -25.20 18.46
CA ARG A 465 14.62 -25.45 18.69
C ARG A 465 15.27 -26.30 17.61
N GLY A 466 14.46 -27.05 16.85
CA GLY A 466 14.92 -27.89 15.73
C GLY A 466 14.68 -27.24 14.38
N TYR A 467 14.75 -28.06 13.32
CA TYR A 467 14.46 -27.63 11.95
C TYR A 467 12.98 -27.79 11.65
N GLY A 468 12.32 -26.70 11.28
CA GLY A 468 10.93 -26.73 10.83
C GLY A 468 10.79 -26.18 9.42
N THR A 469 10.03 -26.88 8.58
CA THR A 469 9.69 -26.43 7.23
C THR A 469 8.19 -26.45 7.01
N LEU A 470 7.63 -25.37 6.48
CA LEU A 470 6.24 -25.25 6.07
C LEU A 470 6.16 -24.82 4.60
N ASN A 471 5.65 -25.71 3.75
CA ASN A 471 5.37 -25.41 2.34
C ASN A 471 3.86 -25.24 2.13
N ILE A 472 3.45 -24.11 1.56
CA ILE A 472 2.07 -23.80 1.17
C ILE A 472 2.05 -23.58 -0.33
N THR A 473 1.40 -24.49 -1.07
CA THR A 473 1.51 -24.53 -2.53
C THR A 473 0.19 -24.81 -3.23
N GLY A 474 0.11 -24.47 -4.52
CA GLY A 474 -1.00 -24.89 -5.39
C GLY A 474 -2.39 -24.40 -4.97
N GLY A 475 -2.50 -23.24 -4.31
CA GLY A 475 -3.79 -22.66 -3.89
C GLY A 475 -4.27 -23.09 -2.51
N ALA A 476 -3.40 -23.69 -1.69
CA ALA A 476 -3.73 -24.11 -0.33
C ALA A 476 -3.79 -22.93 0.66
N LEU A 477 -4.52 -23.11 1.77
CA LEU A 477 -4.66 -22.10 2.82
C LEU A 477 -4.23 -22.65 4.19
N VAL A 478 -3.36 -21.91 4.87
CA VAL A 478 -3.03 -22.11 6.28
C VAL A 478 -3.53 -20.90 7.06
N THR A 479 -4.20 -21.12 8.19
CA THR A 479 -4.60 -20.03 9.11
C THR A 479 -3.94 -20.21 10.48
N SER A 480 -3.56 -19.11 11.13
CA SER A 480 -3.15 -19.07 12.54
C SER A 480 -3.68 -17.84 13.28
N LEU A 481 -3.63 -17.84 14.61
CA LEU A 481 -3.88 -16.61 15.40
C LEU A 481 -2.64 -15.72 15.43
N THR A 482 -1.46 -16.33 15.54
CA THR A 482 -0.15 -15.66 15.50
C THR A 482 0.91 -16.63 14.96
N GLY A 483 2.11 -16.14 14.67
CA GLY A 483 3.19 -16.91 14.07
C GLY A 483 4.56 -16.60 14.68
N SER A 484 5.42 -17.61 14.76
CA SER A 484 6.84 -17.44 15.06
C SER A 484 7.67 -18.42 14.23
N VAL A 485 8.78 -17.96 13.68
CA VAL A 485 9.69 -18.74 12.83
C VAL A 485 11.09 -18.62 13.41
N GLY A 486 11.81 -19.73 13.63
CA GLY A 486 13.13 -19.70 14.27
C GLY A 486 13.08 -19.14 15.71
N ARG A 487 12.22 -19.71 16.57
CA ARG A 487 11.85 -19.10 17.86
C ARG A 487 12.94 -19.18 18.93
N PHE A 488 13.55 -20.36 19.12
CA PHE A 488 14.50 -20.64 20.21
C PHE A 488 15.73 -21.45 19.76
N ALA A 489 15.91 -21.69 18.47
CA ALA A 489 17.05 -22.46 17.97
C ALA A 489 18.37 -21.70 18.22
N GLU A 490 19.34 -22.37 18.84
CA GLU A 490 20.69 -21.86 18.93
C GLU A 490 21.39 -22.00 17.56
N ALA A 491 22.40 -21.16 17.31
CA ALA A 491 23.08 -21.10 16.02
C ALA A 491 23.62 -22.48 15.59
N GLY A 492 23.09 -23.01 14.48
CA GLY A 492 23.47 -24.30 13.89
C GLY A 492 22.68 -25.53 14.40
N GLU A 493 21.74 -25.36 15.33
CA GLU A 493 20.97 -26.48 15.91
C GLU A 493 19.51 -26.56 15.43
N GLY A 494 19.02 -25.53 14.75
CA GLY A 494 17.67 -25.47 14.17
C GLY A 494 17.44 -24.20 13.34
N ALA A 495 16.40 -24.21 12.52
CA ALA A 495 15.99 -23.10 11.66
C ALA A 495 14.51 -23.24 11.30
N GLY A 496 13.85 -22.13 10.98
CA GLY A 496 12.49 -22.12 10.47
C GLY A 496 12.41 -21.67 9.01
N ASP A 497 11.78 -22.46 8.15
CA ASP A 497 11.65 -22.15 6.73
C ASP A 497 10.18 -22.21 6.29
N ILE A 498 9.69 -21.12 5.70
CA ILE A 498 8.34 -21.02 5.14
C ILE A 498 8.42 -20.66 3.67
N ASN A 499 7.80 -21.48 2.83
CA ASN A 499 7.65 -21.24 1.40
C ASN A 499 6.16 -21.17 1.03
N ILE A 500 5.73 -20.01 0.52
CA ILE A 500 4.37 -19.78 0.02
C ILE A 500 4.45 -19.55 -1.49
N ASN A 501 4.19 -20.60 -2.26
CA ASN A 501 4.40 -20.59 -3.70
C ASN A 501 3.10 -20.86 -4.48
N GLY A 502 2.88 -20.08 -5.53
CA GLY A 502 1.80 -20.30 -6.49
C GLY A 502 0.52 -19.53 -6.17
N ALA A 503 -0.21 -19.18 -7.22
CA ALA A 503 -1.42 -18.38 -7.14
C ALA A 503 -2.46 -18.95 -6.16
N GLY A 504 -2.89 -18.12 -5.22
CA GLY A 504 -3.90 -18.47 -4.22
C GLY A 504 -3.37 -19.23 -3.00
N SER A 505 -2.10 -19.64 -2.99
CA SER A 505 -1.45 -20.19 -1.80
C SER A 505 -1.32 -19.09 -0.75
N ARG A 506 -1.80 -19.32 0.48
CA ARG A 506 -1.91 -18.26 1.48
C ARG A 506 -1.64 -18.73 2.91
N TRP A 507 -0.95 -17.88 3.66
CA TRP A 507 -0.93 -17.92 5.13
C TRP A 507 -1.66 -16.71 5.71
N ASP A 508 -2.76 -16.98 6.41
CA ASP A 508 -3.55 -15.97 7.10
C ASP A 508 -3.33 -15.99 8.61
N VAL A 509 -2.82 -14.88 9.12
CA VAL A 509 -2.74 -14.65 10.56
C VAL A 509 -3.88 -13.73 10.95
N THR A 510 -4.68 -14.17 11.92
CA THR A 510 -5.94 -13.50 12.30
C THR A 510 -5.80 -12.57 13.51
N GLY A 511 -4.77 -12.74 14.32
CA GLY A 511 -4.48 -11.87 15.47
C GLY A 511 -3.59 -10.69 15.08
N SER A 512 -3.75 -9.56 15.77
CA SER A 512 -2.99 -8.32 15.54
C SER A 512 -1.61 -8.30 16.21
N GLY A 513 -1.08 -9.47 16.59
CA GLY A 513 0.23 -9.60 17.23
C GLY A 513 1.37 -9.53 16.21
N THR A 514 2.60 -9.40 16.72
CA THR A 514 3.80 -9.44 15.87
C THR A 514 4.09 -10.88 15.44
N ILE A 515 4.31 -11.10 14.14
CA ILE A 515 4.97 -12.31 13.64
C ILE A 515 6.47 -12.13 13.81
N GLU A 516 7.12 -13.00 14.58
CA GLU A 516 8.57 -13.00 14.79
C GLU A 516 9.23 -13.98 13.80
N LEU A 517 9.99 -13.46 12.83
CA LEU A 517 10.85 -14.27 11.95
C LEU A 517 12.29 -14.13 12.44
N GLY A 518 12.82 -15.21 12.98
CA GLY A 518 14.11 -15.22 13.65
C GLY A 518 14.02 -14.50 14.97
N LYS A 519 13.39 -15.15 15.96
CA LYS A 519 13.43 -14.62 17.33
C LYS A 519 14.82 -14.81 17.90
N VAL A 520 15.34 -16.03 17.90
CA VAL A 520 16.70 -16.37 18.35
C VAL A 520 17.47 -17.09 17.24
N GLY A 521 16.83 -18.06 16.59
CA GLY A 521 17.41 -18.83 15.49
C GLY A 521 17.17 -18.19 14.13
N ASP A 522 17.69 -18.82 13.09
CA ASP A 522 17.55 -18.34 11.71
C ASP A 522 16.16 -18.66 11.15
N ALA A 523 15.65 -17.78 10.30
CA ALA A 523 14.35 -17.91 9.67
C ALA A 523 14.33 -17.39 8.22
N THR A 524 13.66 -18.13 7.36
CA THR A 524 13.38 -17.75 5.97
C THR A 524 11.88 -17.74 5.71
N LEU A 525 11.41 -16.70 5.01
CA LEU A 525 10.07 -16.64 4.44
C LEU A 525 10.17 -16.24 2.98
N ASP A 526 9.84 -17.17 2.10
CA ASP A 526 9.80 -16.95 0.66
C ASP A 526 8.34 -16.97 0.16
N ILE A 527 7.92 -15.88 -0.46
CA ILE A 527 6.60 -15.73 -1.08
C ILE A 527 6.80 -15.54 -2.57
N SER A 528 6.30 -16.48 -3.36
CA SER A 528 6.56 -16.54 -4.80
C SER A 528 5.35 -16.92 -5.65
N ASP A 529 5.41 -16.57 -6.95
CA ASP A 529 4.47 -17.01 -7.99
C ASP A 529 2.97 -16.79 -7.67
N GLY A 530 2.63 -15.71 -6.96
CA GLY A 530 1.25 -15.37 -6.59
C GLY A 530 0.80 -15.84 -5.20
N GLY A 531 1.75 -16.29 -4.36
CA GLY A 531 1.50 -16.61 -2.96
C GLY A 531 1.27 -15.36 -2.10
N ALA A 532 0.68 -15.52 -0.91
CA ALA A 532 0.41 -14.39 -0.02
C ALA A 532 0.59 -14.72 1.48
N LEU A 533 1.10 -13.74 2.24
CA LEU A 533 0.98 -13.68 3.70
C LEU A 533 0.20 -12.42 4.07
N ILE A 534 -0.86 -12.58 4.87
CA ILE A 534 -1.72 -11.47 5.30
C ILE A 534 -1.89 -11.51 6.83
N THR A 535 -1.67 -10.37 7.47
CA THR A 535 -1.85 -10.21 8.92
C THR A 535 -2.32 -8.81 9.31
N PRO A 536 -3.25 -8.66 10.28
CA PRO A 536 -3.60 -7.37 10.86
C PRO A 536 -2.53 -6.87 11.85
N GLY A 537 -1.46 -7.62 12.04
CA GLY A 537 -0.35 -7.31 12.95
C GLY A 537 0.86 -6.69 12.26
N SER A 538 2.00 -6.79 12.94
CA SER A 538 3.31 -6.42 12.44
C SER A 538 4.18 -7.66 12.18
N MET A 539 5.33 -7.45 11.54
CA MET A 539 6.37 -8.44 11.36
C MET A 539 7.71 -7.88 11.84
N SER A 540 8.44 -8.69 12.62
CA SER A 540 9.82 -8.41 13.01
C SER A 540 10.73 -9.51 12.47
N VAL A 541 11.74 -9.12 11.70
CA VAL A 541 12.73 -10.02 11.09
C VAL A 541 14.06 -9.86 11.83
N ALA A 542 14.64 -10.95 12.31
CA ALA A 542 15.85 -10.98 13.13
C ALA A 542 15.76 -10.11 14.40
N SER A 543 14.87 -10.47 15.31
CA SER A 543 14.54 -9.65 16.51
C SER A 543 15.56 -9.72 17.65
N THR A 544 16.59 -10.57 17.57
CA THR A 544 17.70 -10.62 18.53
C THR A 544 19.06 -10.71 17.84
N ASP A 545 20.12 -10.45 18.62
CA ASP A 545 21.51 -10.32 18.16
C ASP A 545 22.11 -11.56 17.48
N THR A 546 21.54 -12.74 17.71
CA THR A 546 22.06 -14.03 17.21
C THR A 546 21.43 -14.47 15.90
N SER A 547 20.29 -13.88 15.52
CA SER A 547 19.49 -14.34 14.38
C SER A 547 19.92 -13.69 13.06
N THR A 548 20.00 -14.50 12.01
CA THR A 548 20.09 -14.07 10.61
C THR A 548 18.83 -14.52 9.90
N SER A 549 18.00 -13.58 9.45
CA SER A 549 16.67 -13.93 8.91
C SER A 549 16.28 -13.05 7.74
N SER A 550 15.51 -13.63 6.83
CA SER A 550 15.20 -12.99 5.56
C SER A 550 13.76 -13.22 5.13
N VAL A 551 13.21 -12.21 4.44
CA VAL A 551 11.93 -12.27 3.76
C VAL A 551 12.14 -11.98 2.28
N THR A 552 11.71 -12.88 1.40
CA THR A 552 11.69 -12.63 -0.05
C THR A 552 10.24 -12.61 -0.53
N VAL A 553 9.84 -11.55 -1.22
CA VAL A 553 8.55 -11.49 -1.91
C VAL A 553 8.84 -11.22 -3.38
N ALA A 554 8.59 -12.20 -4.26
CA ALA A 554 8.93 -12.09 -5.68
C ALA A 554 7.88 -12.75 -6.58
N GLY A 555 7.82 -12.36 -7.84
CA GLY A 555 6.89 -12.93 -8.81
C GLY A 555 5.54 -12.22 -8.84
N ILE A 556 4.90 -12.32 -10.00
CA ILE A 556 3.66 -11.58 -10.29
C ILE A 556 2.55 -12.02 -9.33
N GLY A 557 1.96 -11.04 -8.65
CA GLY A 557 0.80 -11.25 -7.78
C GLY A 557 1.16 -11.75 -6.38
N SER A 558 2.45 -11.94 -6.07
CA SER A 558 2.90 -12.28 -4.72
C SER A 558 2.69 -11.10 -3.77
N ARG A 559 2.18 -11.36 -2.55
CA ARG A 559 1.76 -10.32 -1.61
C ARG A 559 2.27 -10.55 -0.19
N LEU A 560 2.74 -9.49 0.44
CA LEU A 560 2.94 -9.40 1.89
C LEU A 560 2.14 -8.21 2.42
N GLU A 561 1.12 -8.47 3.22
CA GLU A 561 0.23 -7.42 3.74
C GLU A 561 0.28 -7.41 5.27
N LEU A 562 0.76 -6.29 5.80
CA LEU A 562 0.90 -6.02 7.24
C LEU A 562 0.11 -4.75 7.57
N ASP A 563 -0.93 -4.83 8.39
CA ASP A 563 -1.69 -3.61 8.76
C ASP A 563 -0.90 -2.69 9.70
N ILE A 564 0.12 -3.21 10.41
CA ILE A 564 0.94 -2.41 11.35
C ILE A 564 2.31 -2.13 10.75
N GLY A 565 3.35 -2.92 11.03
CA GLY A 565 4.73 -2.50 10.78
C GLY A 565 5.63 -3.64 10.30
N LEU A 566 6.72 -3.27 9.63
CA LEU A 566 7.82 -4.17 9.25
C LEU A 566 9.10 -3.67 9.90
N SER A 567 9.70 -4.45 10.79
CA SER A 567 11.00 -4.16 11.42
C SER A 567 12.04 -5.17 10.94
N LEU A 568 13.15 -4.69 10.36
CA LEU A 568 14.27 -5.49 9.90
C LEU A 568 15.46 -5.29 10.82
N GLY A 569 15.83 -6.34 11.55
CA GLY A 569 16.80 -6.32 12.63
C GLY A 569 16.20 -5.90 13.97
N ASN A 570 17.09 -5.71 14.95
CA ASN A 570 16.78 -5.25 16.28
C ASN A 570 17.47 -3.90 16.60
N GLY A 571 16.75 -3.02 17.30
CA GLY A 571 17.22 -1.66 17.60
C GLY A 571 18.45 -1.67 18.51
N GLY A 572 19.55 -1.09 18.03
CA GLY A 572 20.83 -1.02 18.76
C GLY A 572 21.58 -2.36 18.90
N GLY A 573 21.07 -3.42 18.28
CA GLY A 573 21.67 -4.76 18.30
C GLY A 573 22.39 -5.15 17.01
N THR A 574 22.74 -6.43 16.89
CA THR A 574 23.51 -7.00 15.76
C THR A 574 22.71 -8.00 14.92
N GLY A 575 21.42 -8.22 15.20
CA GLY A 575 20.57 -9.12 14.44
C GLY A 575 20.52 -8.73 12.96
N THR A 576 20.65 -9.71 12.07
CA THR A 576 20.77 -9.49 10.62
C THR A 576 19.42 -9.78 9.96
N GLY A 577 18.57 -8.76 9.84
CA GLY A 577 17.26 -8.88 9.21
C GLY A 577 17.27 -8.31 7.79
N SER A 578 16.84 -9.10 6.81
CA SER A 578 16.74 -8.63 5.43
C SER A 578 15.35 -8.82 4.82
N ALA A 579 14.98 -7.94 3.91
CA ALA A 579 13.81 -8.11 3.06
C ALA A 579 14.13 -7.74 1.62
N THR A 580 13.66 -8.56 0.67
CA THR A 580 13.81 -8.34 -0.77
C THR A 580 12.43 -8.35 -1.43
N ILE A 581 12.10 -7.27 -2.13
CA ILE A 581 10.85 -7.11 -2.86
C ILE A 581 11.16 -7.17 -4.36
N GLY A 582 11.06 -8.37 -4.93
CA GLY A 582 11.39 -8.66 -6.33
C GLY A 582 10.29 -8.30 -7.32
N ALA A 583 10.60 -8.47 -8.61
CA ALA A 583 9.74 -8.09 -9.73
C ALA A 583 8.31 -8.65 -9.62
N GLY A 584 7.32 -7.75 -9.77
CA GLY A 584 5.89 -8.09 -9.78
C GLY A 584 5.24 -8.34 -8.42
N ALA A 585 6.03 -8.30 -7.33
CA ALA A 585 5.54 -8.44 -5.97
C ALA A 585 4.95 -7.13 -5.42
N GLN A 586 4.06 -7.26 -4.44
CA GLN A 586 3.44 -6.14 -3.71
C GLN A 586 3.59 -6.34 -2.21
N VAL A 587 4.19 -5.37 -1.52
CA VAL A 587 4.29 -5.34 -0.07
C VAL A 587 3.58 -4.09 0.46
N THR A 588 2.65 -4.28 1.37
CA THR A 588 1.91 -3.18 2.02
C THR A 588 2.16 -3.23 3.52
N VAL A 589 2.54 -2.09 4.09
CA VAL A 589 2.79 -1.91 5.52
C VAL A 589 1.99 -0.70 6.01
N GLY A 590 1.03 -0.90 6.91
CA GLY A 590 0.09 0.17 7.28
C GLY A 590 0.70 1.34 8.05
N THR A 591 1.82 1.14 8.76
CA THR A 591 2.53 2.16 9.54
C THR A 591 3.98 2.33 9.04
N SER A 592 4.97 1.69 9.65
CA SER A 592 6.37 1.95 9.36
C SER A 592 7.11 0.72 8.87
N THR A 593 7.93 0.92 7.85
CA THR A 593 9.01 0.01 7.45
C THR A 593 10.31 0.55 8.02
N VAL A 594 10.95 -0.21 8.92
CA VAL A 594 12.12 0.23 9.67
C VAL A 594 13.27 -0.74 9.47
N ILE A 595 14.42 -0.22 9.06
CA ILE A 595 15.70 -0.94 9.04
C ILE A 595 16.46 -0.52 10.29
N GLN A 596 16.71 -1.45 11.21
CA GLN A 596 17.02 -1.11 12.60
C GLN A 596 18.50 -0.91 12.92
N ASN A 597 19.39 -1.57 12.18
CA ASN A 597 20.82 -1.60 12.46
C ASN A 597 21.65 -1.81 11.18
N ALA A 598 22.98 -1.66 11.30
CA ALA A 598 23.93 -1.73 10.19
C ALA A 598 24.01 -3.07 9.45
N ASN A 599 23.57 -4.15 10.09
CA ASN A 599 23.56 -5.49 9.49
C ASN A 599 22.28 -5.77 8.71
N SER A 600 21.26 -4.93 8.87
CA SER A 600 19.94 -5.15 8.29
C SER A 600 19.78 -4.43 6.96
N SER A 601 18.94 -4.98 6.08
CA SER A 601 18.78 -4.45 4.73
C SER A 601 17.38 -4.58 4.14
N LEU A 602 17.01 -3.62 3.30
CA LEU A 602 15.82 -3.67 2.48
C LEU A 602 16.21 -3.45 1.02
N ALA A 603 15.88 -4.39 0.15
CA ALA A 603 16.09 -4.30 -1.29
C ALA A 603 14.76 -4.23 -2.05
N ILE A 604 14.63 -3.27 -2.96
CA ILE A 604 13.50 -3.16 -3.89
C ILE A 604 14.02 -3.41 -5.30
N ASP A 605 13.67 -4.58 -5.84
CA ASP A 605 14.20 -5.16 -7.08
C ASP A 605 13.07 -5.41 -8.09
N GLY A 606 12.28 -4.37 -8.34
CA GLY A 606 11.25 -4.35 -9.39
C GLY A 606 9.83 -4.60 -8.90
N GLY A 607 9.63 -4.83 -7.60
CA GLY A 607 8.30 -4.89 -6.97
C GLY A 607 7.85 -3.53 -6.42
N SER A 608 6.77 -3.55 -5.63
CA SER A 608 6.23 -2.35 -5.00
C SER A 608 6.17 -2.48 -3.49
N LEU A 609 6.64 -1.44 -2.79
CA LEU A 609 6.43 -1.22 -1.36
C LEU A 609 5.50 -0.02 -1.17
N THR A 610 4.41 -0.20 -0.44
CA THR A 610 3.59 0.90 0.09
C THR A 610 3.68 0.90 1.60
N THR A 611 4.09 2.03 2.19
CA THR A 611 4.24 2.19 3.64
C THR A 611 3.82 3.60 4.07
N THR A 612 3.41 3.80 5.33
CA THR A 612 3.16 5.17 5.83
C THR A 612 4.49 5.89 6.06
N SER A 613 5.49 5.24 6.66
CA SER A 613 6.85 5.78 6.83
C SER A 613 7.93 4.74 6.51
N LEU A 614 9.06 5.21 5.97
CA LEU A 614 10.28 4.41 5.80
C LEU A 614 11.41 5.07 6.59
N SER A 615 12.06 4.31 7.47
CA SER A 615 13.17 4.79 8.32
C SER A 615 14.33 3.81 8.27
N ASN A 616 15.49 4.27 7.84
CA ASN A 616 16.72 3.46 7.87
C ASN A 616 17.67 3.96 8.96
N ASN A 617 17.71 3.26 10.09
CA ASN A 617 18.49 3.62 11.27
C ASN A 617 19.94 3.08 11.21
N GLY A 618 20.59 3.24 10.06
CA GLY A 618 22.00 2.89 9.84
C GLY A 618 22.25 1.57 9.09
N GLY A 619 21.19 0.90 8.60
CA GLY A 619 21.27 -0.28 7.73
C GLY A 619 21.43 0.07 6.24
N THR A 620 21.17 -0.92 5.38
CA THR A 620 21.28 -0.75 3.92
C THR A 620 19.91 -0.70 3.26
N PHE A 621 19.57 0.44 2.66
CA PHE A 621 18.41 0.55 1.77
C PHE A 621 18.86 0.56 0.30
N ALA A 622 18.58 -0.53 -0.41
CA ALA A 622 18.92 -0.69 -1.82
C ALA A 622 17.66 -0.54 -2.70
N PHE A 623 17.51 0.61 -3.37
CA PHE A 623 16.39 0.85 -4.28
C PHE A 623 16.84 0.67 -5.74
N ASN A 624 16.87 -0.57 -6.22
CA ASN A 624 17.41 -0.89 -7.53
C ASN A 624 16.40 -0.70 -8.66
N SER A 625 15.11 -0.95 -8.44
CA SER A 625 14.02 -0.69 -9.40
C SER A 625 12.64 -0.89 -8.75
N GLY A 626 11.56 -0.52 -9.44
CA GLY A 626 10.20 -0.71 -8.93
C GLY A 626 9.64 0.56 -8.26
N THR A 627 8.72 0.41 -7.32
CA THR A 627 8.01 1.56 -6.74
C THR A 627 8.01 1.53 -5.22
N VAL A 628 8.42 2.63 -4.60
CA VAL A 628 8.25 2.88 -3.17
C VAL A 628 7.29 4.03 -2.99
N THR A 629 6.18 3.80 -2.29
CA THR A 629 5.20 4.83 -1.93
C THR A 629 5.22 5.04 -0.42
N VAL A 630 5.54 6.27 -0.01
CA VAL A 630 5.43 6.74 1.38
C VAL A 630 4.18 7.61 1.48
N ASN A 631 3.18 7.11 2.20
CA ASN A 631 1.83 7.69 2.23
C ASN A 631 1.50 8.28 3.61
N GLY A 632 1.74 9.56 3.80
CA GLY A 632 1.35 10.31 5.00
C GLY A 632 2.34 10.30 6.17
N GLY A 633 3.54 9.74 5.98
CA GLY A 633 4.63 9.77 6.96
C GLY A 633 5.97 10.19 6.35
N THR A 634 7.09 9.79 6.96
CA THR A 634 8.42 10.27 6.58
C THR A 634 9.19 9.27 5.71
N PHE A 635 9.99 9.77 4.78
CA PHE A 635 11.01 9.00 4.06
C PHE A 635 12.41 9.38 4.56
N ASP A 636 13.07 8.45 5.24
CA ASP A 636 14.46 8.56 5.68
C ASP A 636 15.27 7.36 5.14
N PRO A 637 16.11 7.56 4.11
CA PRO A 637 16.95 6.51 3.55
C PRO A 637 18.18 6.18 4.40
N GLY A 638 18.41 6.88 5.52
CA GLY A 638 19.48 6.61 6.49
C GLY A 638 20.84 7.21 6.14
N SER A 639 20.89 8.08 5.14
CA SER A 639 22.10 8.74 4.67
C SER A 639 21.87 10.25 4.49
N SER A 640 22.92 11.04 4.71
CA SER A 640 22.86 12.50 4.47
C SER A 640 22.72 12.82 2.98
N ASP A 641 23.39 12.04 2.12
CA ASP A 641 23.24 12.09 0.67
C ASP A 641 22.47 10.86 0.20
N TYR A 642 21.53 11.04 -0.72
CA TYR A 642 20.74 9.95 -1.26
C TYR A 642 20.70 9.98 -2.79
N SER A 643 20.92 8.82 -3.40
CA SER A 643 20.91 8.67 -4.84
C SER A 643 19.81 7.71 -5.26
N LEU A 644 18.78 8.26 -5.90
CA LEU A 644 17.74 7.51 -6.59
C LEU A 644 18.22 7.24 -8.03
N ASN A 645 19.01 6.19 -8.20
CA ASN A 645 19.62 5.78 -9.46
C ASN A 645 19.39 4.28 -9.68
N GLY A 646 18.14 3.88 -9.92
CA GLY A 646 17.82 2.48 -10.15
C GLY A 646 18.59 1.89 -11.33
N ASN A 647 18.88 0.59 -11.29
CA ASN A 647 19.42 -0.17 -12.43
C ASN A 647 18.37 -0.31 -13.56
N SER A 648 17.09 -0.14 -13.23
CA SER A 648 15.95 0.10 -14.10
C SER A 648 15.08 1.19 -13.46
N THR A 649 13.92 1.51 -14.00
CA THR A 649 13.08 2.61 -13.49
C THR A 649 12.74 2.40 -12.01
N ALA A 650 13.31 3.25 -11.14
CA ALA A 650 12.99 3.35 -9.72
C ALA A 650 12.07 4.55 -9.49
N MET A 651 10.91 4.33 -8.90
CA MET A 651 9.90 5.36 -8.67
C MET A 651 9.65 5.57 -7.18
N LEU A 652 10.10 6.71 -6.65
CA LEU A 652 9.80 7.14 -5.28
C LEU A 652 8.60 8.08 -5.32
N ILE A 653 7.55 7.74 -4.57
CA ILE A 653 6.35 8.55 -4.43
C ILE A 653 6.22 9.00 -2.97
N LEU A 654 6.28 10.30 -2.75
CA LEU A 654 6.02 10.95 -1.48
C LEU A 654 4.65 11.64 -1.56
N GLN A 655 3.72 11.22 -0.72
CA GLN A 655 2.33 11.73 -0.75
C GLN A 655 1.74 11.91 0.65
N GLY A 656 0.64 12.65 0.72
CA GLY A 656 -0.04 13.02 1.95
C GLY A 656 0.66 14.19 2.68
N ASN A 657 -0.05 14.83 3.62
CA ASN A 657 0.39 16.03 4.33
C ASN A 657 1.47 15.76 5.41
N ALA A 658 2.56 15.11 5.04
CA ALA A 658 3.72 14.85 5.88
C ALA A 658 4.97 15.53 5.33
N SER A 659 6.07 15.45 6.08
CA SER A 659 7.34 16.06 5.71
C SER A 659 8.47 15.02 5.69
N SER A 660 9.31 15.06 4.67
CA SER A 660 10.53 14.26 4.56
C SER A 660 11.71 15.20 4.33
N ALA A 661 12.85 14.93 4.97
CA ALA A 661 14.02 15.81 4.90
C ALA A 661 15.31 15.01 4.70
N ILE A 662 16.12 15.40 3.71
CA ILE A 662 17.46 14.86 3.45
C ILE A 662 18.43 16.03 3.37
N ASN A 663 19.23 16.25 4.42
CA ASN A 663 20.03 17.48 4.56
C ASN A 663 21.17 17.63 3.54
N GLY A 664 21.63 16.55 2.91
CA GLY A 664 22.70 16.58 1.91
C GLY A 664 22.16 16.63 0.47
N ILE A 665 22.84 15.91 -0.42
CA ILE A 665 22.55 15.88 -1.86
C ILE A 665 21.57 14.76 -2.17
N VAL A 666 20.47 15.09 -2.84
CA VAL A 666 19.51 14.15 -3.40
C VAL A 666 19.71 14.13 -4.92
N THR A 667 20.17 13.01 -5.46
CA THR A 667 20.34 12.83 -6.91
C THR A 667 19.25 11.92 -7.46
N VAL A 668 18.51 12.37 -8.48
CA VAL A 668 17.48 11.62 -9.19
C VAL A 668 17.95 11.34 -10.61
N GLY A 669 18.24 10.08 -10.92
CA GLY A 669 18.42 9.59 -12.29
C GLY A 669 19.68 10.05 -13.02
N ASN A 670 20.83 10.03 -12.34
CA ASN A 670 22.12 10.37 -12.95
C ASN A 670 22.74 9.21 -13.75
N THR A 671 22.69 7.97 -13.23
CA THR A 671 23.27 6.79 -13.89
C THR A 671 22.24 5.75 -14.35
N GLY A 672 20.97 5.94 -14.01
CA GLY A 672 19.87 5.05 -14.39
C GLY A 672 18.52 5.75 -14.27
N ASP A 673 17.45 5.17 -14.81
CA ASP A 673 16.15 5.83 -14.87
C ASP A 673 15.50 5.93 -13.49
N ALA A 674 15.07 7.13 -13.12
CA ALA A 674 14.46 7.38 -11.82
C ALA A 674 13.41 8.47 -11.86
N VAL A 675 12.35 8.28 -11.06
CA VAL A 675 11.27 9.26 -10.90
C VAL A 675 11.06 9.54 -9.42
N LEU A 676 11.19 10.80 -9.03
CA LEU A 676 10.75 11.30 -7.72
C LEU A 676 9.44 12.06 -7.91
N THR A 677 8.36 11.58 -7.31
CA THR A 677 7.06 12.27 -7.29
C THR A 677 6.77 12.81 -5.90
N ILE A 678 6.49 14.10 -5.78
CA ILE A 678 6.02 14.76 -4.56
C ILE A 678 4.62 15.29 -4.84
N ARG A 679 3.62 14.80 -4.11
CA ARG A 679 2.21 15.09 -4.38
C ARG A 679 1.36 15.20 -3.13
N ASP A 680 0.10 15.60 -3.31
CA ASP A 680 -0.93 15.57 -2.27
C ASP A 680 -0.50 16.25 -0.95
N GLY A 681 0.16 17.41 -1.07
CA GLY A 681 0.60 18.23 0.07
C GLY A 681 1.90 17.80 0.75
N HIS A 682 2.54 16.70 0.34
CA HIS A 682 3.79 16.25 0.95
C HIS A 682 4.89 17.30 0.81
N HIS A 683 5.62 17.55 1.90
CA HIS A 683 6.71 18.52 1.93
C HIS A 683 8.06 17.81 1.95
N PHE A 684 8.80 17.88 0.85
CA PHE A 684 10.15 17.36 0.76
C PHE A 684 11.17 18.47 0.91
N THR A 685 12.10 18.33 1.84
CA THR A 685 13.22 19.28 2.05
C THR A 685 14.54 18.60 1.71
N SER A 686 15.38 19.26 0.91
CA SER A 686 16.75 18.81 0.60
C SER A 686 17.77 19.93 0.76
N GLY A 687 19.04 19.60 1.01
CA GLY A 687 20.12 20.58 0.82
C GLY A 687 20.24 20.92 -0.67
N GLU A 688 20.72 19.97 -1.45
CA GLU A 688 20.74 20.05 -2.91
C GLU A 688 19.83 18.97 -3.51
N LEU A 689 19.05 19.31 -4.53
CA LEU A 689 18.37 18.33 -5.38
C LEU A 689 18.89 18.42 -6.81
N THR A 690 19.49 17.33 -7.30
CA THR A 690 20.00 17.21 -8.66
C THR A 690 19.16 16.22 -9.46
N ILE A 691 18.61 16.67 -10.59
CA ILE A 691 17.95 15.86 -11.62
C ILE A 691 18.99 15.57 -12.71
N GLY A 692 19.39 14.31 -12.79
CA GLY A 692 20.34 13.81 -13.79
C GLY A 692 19.70 13.60 -15.17
N ALA A 693 20.51 13.18 -16.14
CA ALA A 693 20.10 13.07 -17.55
C ALA A 693 18.99 12.05 -17.83
N SER A 694 18.72 11.13 -16.89
CA SER A 694 17.66 10.11 -16.94
C SER A 694 16.67 10.27 -15.77
N GLY A 695 16.72 11.39 -15.07
CA GLY A 695 15.88 11.69 -13.92
C GLY A 695 14.61 12.44 -14.29
N GLU A 696 13.53 12.15 -13.59
CA GLU A 696 12.32 12.96 -13.57
C GLU A 696 11.96 13.37 -12.13
N LEU A 697 11.76 14.67 -11.92
CA LEU A 697 11.08 15.19 -10.74
C LEU A 697 9.65 15.58 -11.14
N VAL A 698 8.66 15.04 -10.45
CA VAL A 698 7.25 15.38 -10.62
C VAL A 698 6.73 16.07 -9.36
N LEU A 699 6.19 17.28 -9.53
CA LEU A 699 5.52 18.02 -8.47
C LEU A 699 4.03 18.15 -8.82
N ASP A 700 3.17 17.46 -8.07
CA ASP A 700 1.74 17.34 -8.33
C ASP A 700 0.95 17.65 -7.04
N GLY A 701 1.00 18.92 -6.62
CA GLY A 701 0.37 19.41 -5.39
C GLY A 701 1.23 19.23 -4.13
N GLY A 702 2.48 18.78 -4.28
CA GLY A 702 3.48 18.72 -3.21
C GLY A 702 4.24 20.04 -3.00
N HIS A 703 5.11 20.06 -2.00
CA HIS A 703 6.02 21.17 -1.69
C HIS A 703 7.46 20.68 -1.72
N LEU A 704 8.32 21.30 -2.52
CA LEU A 704 9.76 21.09 -2.53
C LEU A 704 10.44 22.28 -1.85
N THR A 705 11.33 22.05 -0.90
CA THR A 705 12.24 23.07 -0.37
C THR A 705 13.68 22.62 -0.60
N ALA A 706 14.48 23.46 -1.24
CA ALA A 706 15.89 23.16 -1.52
C ALA A 706 16.78 24.39 -1.38
N GLU A 707 18.03 24.21 -0.92
CA GLU A 707 19.04 25.27 -1.00
C GLU A 707 19.54 25.42 -2.44
N GLN A 708 19.71 24.31 -3.16
CA GLN A 708 20.06 24.27 -4.57
C GLN A 708 19.19 23.24 -5.33
N LEU A 709 18.76 23.61 -6.55
CA LEU A 709 18.00 22.74 -7.45
C LEU A 709 18.67 22.74 -8.82
N ASN A 710 19.22 21.61 -9.24
CA ASN A 710 19.95 21.48 -10.50
C ASN A 710 19.19 20.52 -11.44
N ASN A 711 18.71 21.01 -12.58
CA ASN A 711 18.14 20.19 -13.64
C ASN A 711 19.06 20.17 -14.87
N PHE A 712 19.92 19.15 -14.94
CA PHE A 712 20.91 19.01 -16.00
C PHE A 712 20.30 18.57 -17.34
N ALA A 713 21.08 18.70 -18.42
CA ALA A 713 20.63 18.34 -19.76
C ALA A 713 20.18 16.87 -19.83
N GLY A 714 18.96 16.65 -20.30
CA GLY A 714 18.28 15.34 -20.34
C GLY A 714 17.33 15.09 -19.18
N GLY A 715 17.52 15.77 -18.03
CA GLY A 715 16.63 15.70 -16.89
C GLY A 715 15.28 16.38 -17.15
N THR A 716 14.22 15.86 -16.56
CA THR A 716 12.85 16.37 -16.71
C THR A 716 12.32 16.89 -15.37
N PHE A 717 11.84 18.14 -15.36
CA PHE A 717 11.09 18.68 -14.23
C PHE A 717 9.64 18.92 -14.64
N THR A 718 8.73 18.07 -14.15
CA THR A 718 7.30 18.11 -14.43
C THR A 718 6.58 18.82 -13.29
N PHE A 719 6.35 20.13 -13.43
CA PHE A 719 5.62 20.94 -12.44
C PHE A 719 4.15 21.08 -12.84
N ARG A 720 3.26 20.34 -12.16
CA ARG A 720 1.80 20.36 -12.42
C ARG A 720 1.04 21.29 -11.48
N SER A 721 1.39 21.26 -10.19
CA SER A 721 0.86 22.14 -9.14
C SER A 721 1.72 22.01 -7.88
N GLY A 722 1.53 22.90 -6.90
CA GLY A 722 2.28 22.88 -5.64
C GLY A 722 3.32 24.00 -5.56
N THR A 723 4.32 23.84 -4.70
CA THR A 723 5.28 24.91 -4.39
C THR A 723 6.72 24.43 -4.49
N VAL A 724 7.57 25.23 -5.12
CA VAL A 724 9.03 25.12 -5.01
C VAL A 724 9.52 26.30 -4.18
N THR A 725 10.22 26.02 -3.08
CA THR A 725 10.82 27.03 -2.21
C THR A 725 12.34 26.92 -2.27
N MET A 726 12.99 27.95 -2.77
CA MET A 726 14.44 28.09 -2.77
C MET A 726 14.89 28.84 -1.51
N THR A 727 15.68 28.20 -0.65
CA THR A 727 16.21 28.80 0.59
C THR A 727 17.66 29.25 0.47
N GLY A 728 18.32 28.95 -0.65
CA GLY A 728 19.76 29.13 -0.85
C GLY A 728 20.13 29.76 -2.19
N ASP A 729 21.13 29.17 -2.86
CA ASP A 729 21.94 29.82 -3.89
C ASP A 729 21.27 29.86 -5.26
N VAL A 730 20.98 28.70 -5.86
CA VAL A 730 20.70 28.59 -7.30
C VAL A 730 19.67 27.51 -7.62
N PHE A 731 18.68 27.86 -8.45
CA PHE A 731 17.90 26.93 -9.27
C PHE A 731 18.41 27.00 -10.71
N GLN A 732 19.20 26.01 -11.12
CA GLN A 732 19.69 25.86 -12.49
C GLN A 732 18.79 24.92 -13.28
N SER A 733 18.40 25.31 -14.49
CA SER A 733 17.74 24.38 -15.41
C SER A 733 18.20 24.55 -16.84
N SER A 734 18.51 23.42 -17.48
CA SER A 734 18.80 23.36 -18.91
C SER A 734 17.57 23.52 -19.81
N SER A 735 16.37 23.58 -19.23
CA SER A 735 15.08 23.76 -19.91
C SER A 735 14.28 24.89 -19.25
N PRO A 736 13.29 25.48 -19.94
CA PRO A 736 12.44 26.50 -19.34
C PRO A 736 11.71 26.00 -18.09
N VAL A 737 11.69 26.82 -17.06
CA VAL A 737 10.89 26.59 -15.84
C VAL A 737 9.48 27.12 -16.10
N VAL A 738 8.56 26.20 -16.35
CA VAL A 738 7.14 26.51 -16.56
C VAL A 738 6.41 26.44 -15.22
N ILE A 739 5.82 27.55 -14.78
CA ILE A 739 5.03 27.61 -13.54
C ILE A 739 3.55 27.44 -13.92
N PRO A 740 2.92 26.33 -13.54
CA PRO A 740 1.53 26.04 -13.91
C PRO A 740 0.54 26.94 -13.15
N GLN A 741 -0.74 26.90 -13.54
CA GLN A 741 -1.81 27.50 -12.75
C GLN A 741 -1.79 26.93 -11.31
N GLN A 742 -1.83 27.79 -10.28
CA GLN A 742 -1.64 27.44 -8.86
C GLN A 742 -0.26 26.89 -8.48
N GLY A 743 0.70 26.89 -9.42
CA GLY A 743 2.11 26.66 -9.11
C GLY A 743 2.71 27.88 -8.43
N THR A 744 3.55 27.63 -7.43
CA THR A 744 4.24 28.68 -6.68
C THR A 744 5.75 28.45 -6.72
N ILE A 745 6.52 29.52 -6.99
CA ILE A 745 7.97 29.55 -6.75
C ILE A 745 8.28 30.63 -5.73
N ASP A 746 8.73 30.22 -4.55
CA ASP A 746 9.10 31.11 -3.46
C ASP A 746 10.61 31.07 -3.24
N GLY A 747 11.23 32.19 -2.86
CA GLY A 747 12.61 32.12 -2.41
C GLY A 747 13.44 33.39 -2.54
N SER A 748 14.75 33.16 -2.54
CA SER A 748 15.83 34.11 -2.77
C SER A 748 16.92 33.46 -3.64
N GLY A 749 17.95 34.20 -4.06
CA GLY A 749 19.06 33.65 -4.84
C GLY A 749 18.91 33.89 -6.34
N TYR A 750 19.18 32.90 -7.18
CA TYR A 750 19.08 32.99 -8.65
C TYR A 750 18.34 31.79 -9.27
N VAL A 751 17.41 32.00 -10.22
CA VAL A 751 16.87 30.97 -11.14
C VAL A 751 17.49 31.12 -12.55
N GLU A 752 18.48 30.28 -12.88
CA GLU A 752 19.26 30.27 -14.13
C GLU A 752 18.55 29.45 -15.21
N ALA A 753 17.42 29.97 -15.69
CA ALA A 753 16.65 29.42 -16.80
C ALA A 753 15.65 30.45 -17.36
N GLU A 754 15.11 30.20 -18.55
CA GLU A 754 13.89 30.87 -19.00
C GLU A 754 12.75 30.57 -18.02
N ILE A 755 11.96 31.59 -17.63
CA ILE A 755 10.80 31.43 -16.75
C ILE A 755 9.54 31.78 -17.50
N HIS A 756 8.58 30.85 -17.53
CA HIS A 756 7.25 31.03 -18.08
C HIS A 756 6.19 30.75 -17.02
N GLY A 757 5.68 31.78 -16.35
CA GLY A 757 4.58 31.64 -15.40
C GLY A 757 3.23 31.87 -16.06
N HIS A 758 2.32 30.90 -15.94
CA HIS A 758 0.96 31.02 -16.46
C HIS A 758 0.04 31.83 -15.54
N PHE A 759 -1.11 32.27 -16.05
CA PHE A 759 -2.15 32.89 -15.24
C PHE A 759 -2.50 32.06 -13.99
N GLY A 760 -2.56 32.73 -12.83
CA GLY A 760 -2.84 32.09 -11.54
C GLY A 760 -1.64 31.37 -10.90
N SER A 761 -0.45 31.44 -11.49
CA SER A 761 0.80 31.09 -10.81
C SER A 761 1.27 32.21 -9.87
N THR A 762 2.15 31.90 -8.93
CA THR A 762 2.71 32.88 -7.98
C THR A 762 4.23 32.78 -7.92
N ILE A 763 4.90 33.93 -7.88
CA ILE A 763 6.32 34.04 -7.51
C ILE A 763 6.41 34.95 -6.28
N THR A 764 7.03 34.49 -5.20
CA THR A 764 7.25 35.31 -3.98
C THR A 764 8.73 35.47 -3.69
N VAL A 765 9.17 36.73 -3.58
CA VAL A 765 10.51 37.06 -3.08
C VAL A 765 10.47 37.05 -1.55
N THR A 766 11.01 36.00 -0.94
CA THR A 766 10.88 35.77 0.51
C THR A 766 11.91 36.54 1.33
N SER A 767 13.13 36.74 0.80
CA SER A 767 14.17 37.53 1.45
C SER A 767 15.19 38.09 0.46
N GLY A 768 15.83 39.21 0.83
CA GLY A 768 17.00 39.73 0.11
C GLY A 768 16.74 40.06 -1.35
N SER A 769 17.53 39.47 -2.25
CA SER A 769 17.38 39.61 -3.70
C SER A 769 17.08 38.25 -4.32
N TYR A 770 16.13 38.23 -5.27
CA TYR A 770 15.84 37.07 -6.10
C TYR A 770 16.03 37.43 -7.57
N ILE A 771 16.98 36.77 -8.20
CA ILE A 771 17.32 36.96 -9.60
C ILE A 771 16.59 35.90 -10.44
N LEU A 772 15.84 36.32 -11.44
CA LEU A 772 14.86 35.48 -12.13
C LEU A 772 14.99 35.64 -13.64
N GLY A 773 15.19 34.53 -14.35
CA GLY A 773 15.17 34.48 -15.81
C GLY A 773 16.54 34.32 -16.47
N ASP A 774 16.53 34.32 -17.79
CA ASP A 774 17.73 34.16 -18.62
C ASP A 774 18.07 35.45 -19.39
N PRO A 775 19.22 36.09 -19.12
CA PRO A 775 19.62 37.32 -19.82
C PRO A 775 19.97 37.10 -21.30
N SER A 776 20.17 35.85 -21.73
CA SER A 776 20.48 35.49 -23.12
C SER A 776 19.23 35.24 -23.98
N SER A 777 18.08 35.02 -23.34
CA SER A 777 16.80 34.79 -24.04
C SER A 777 15.96 36.05 -24.17
N PHE A 778 15.35 36.26 -25.33
CA PHE A 778 14.46 37.41 -25.58
C PHE A 778 13.21 37.38 -24.69
N LEU A 779 12.74 36.18 -24.33
CA LEU A 779 11.64 35.95 -23.39
C LEU A 779 12.17 35.31 -22.10
N GLY A 780 13.35 35.74 -21.65
CA GLY A 780 14.02 35.16 -20.49
C GLY A 780 13.19 35.19 -19.20
N PHE A 781 12.27 36.16 -19.08
CA PHE A 781 11.29 36.23 -18.00
C PHE A 781 9.92 36.66 -18.54
N VAL A 782 8.95 35.75 -18.47
CA VAL A 782 7.54 35.99 -18.77
C VAL A 782 6.70 35.42 -17.65
N HIS A 783 5.95 36.26 -16.95
CA HIS A 783 5.08 35.82 -15.86
C HIS A 783 3.70 36.45 -15.96
N GLU A 784 2.68 35.67 -16.24
CA GLU A 784 1.26 36.09 -16.32
C GLU A 784 0.53 35.97 -14.97
N GLY A 785 1.24 35.55 -13.91
CA GLY A 785 0.70 35.31 -12.58
C GLY A 785 0.89 36.49 -11.62
N THR A 786 0.93 36.17 -10.32
CA THR A 786 1.21 37.15 -9.26
C THR A 786 2.71 37.18 -8.95
N LEU A 787 3.34 38.37 -8.99
CA LEU A 787 4.71 38.59 -8.52
C LEU A 787 4.68 39.38 -7.20
N ASN A 788 4.99 38.71 -6.10
CA ASN A 788 5.02 39.31 -4.77
C ASN A 788 6.45 39.66 -4.36
N VAL A 789 6.81 40.93 -4.47
CA VAL A 789 8.17 41.42 -4.15
C VAL A 789 8.30 41.78 -2.67
N GLY A 790 7.20 42.17 -2.02
CA GLY A 790 7.22 42.59 -0.61
C GLY A 790 8.20 43.74 -0.38
N SER A 791 9.01 43.66 0.67
CA SER A 791 10.09 44.62 0.97
C SER A 791 11.45 44.24 0.35
N ASN A 792 11.48 43.25 -0.55
CA ASN A 792 12.70 42.64 -1.07
C ASN A 792 13.02 43.13 -2.50
N ILE A 793 14.02 42.53 -3.15
CA ILE A 793 14.46 42.90 -4.50
C ILE A 793 14.17 41.77 -5.49
N ALA A 794 13.41 42.07 -6.56
CA ALA A 794 13.29 41.21 -7.73
C ALA A 794 14.21 41.72 -8.85
N ASN A 795 15.12 40.87 -9.34
CA ASN A 795 16.05 41.19 -10.42
C ASN A 795 15.73 40.33 -11.64
N LEU A 796 14.96 40.87 -12.56
CA LEU A 796 14.42 40.16 -13.71
C LEU A 796 15.42 40.20 -14.87
N LYS A 797 15.69 39.03 -15.45
CA LYS A 797 16.65 38.83 -16.53
C LYS A 797 15.91 38.44 -17.80
N SER A 798 16.02 39.28 -18.81
CA SER A 798 15.53 39.06 -20.16
C SER A 798 16.36 39.88 -21.13
N ALA A 799 16.66 39.35 -22.32
CA ALA A 799 17.27 40.12 -23.40
C ALA A 799 16.28 41.13 -24.01
N GLY A 800 14.97 40.86 -23.88
CA GLY A 800 13.88 41.81 -24.12
C GLY A 800 13.39 42.47 -22.83
N PHE A 801 12.22 43.12 -22.88
CA PHE A 801 11.54 43.54 -21.66
C PHE A 801 11.08 42.30 -20.86
N ALA A 802 11.22 42.33 -19.54
CA ALA A 802 10.64 41.32 -18.67
C ALA A 802 9.14 41.58 -18.52
N GLN A 803 8.30 40.60 -18.83
CA GLN A 803 6.84 40.73 -18.70
C GLN A 803 6.42 40.38 -17.27
N ILE A 804 5.84 41.36 -16.58
CA ILE A 804 5.29 41.20 -15.21
C ILE A 804 3.76 41.34 -15.27
N GLY A 805 3.06 40.22 -15.13
CA GLY A 805 1.65 40.08 -15.45
C GLY A 805 0.69 40.33 -14.28
N ALA A 806 -0.60 40.07 -14.53
CA ALA A 806 -1.79 40.04 -13.67
C ALA A 806 -1.76 40.84 -12.36
N LEU A 807 -0.85 40.55 -11.44
CA LEU A 807 -0.64 41.37 -10.25
C LEU A 807 0.82 41.33 -9.78
N THR A 808 1.48 42.48 -9.79
CA THR A 808 2.77 42.69 -9.13
C THR A 808 2.57 43.51 -7.85
N THR A 809 2.99 42.99 -6.70
CA THR A 809 2.84 43.67 -5.41
C THR A 809 4.18 44.12 -4.82
N LEU A 810 4.21 45.34 -4.29
CA LEU A 810 5.37 45.97 -3.65
C LEU A 810 4.99 46.45 -2.24
N ALA A 811 5.84 46.18 -1.25
CA ALA A 811 5.71 46.62 0.14
C ALA A 811 7.03 47.22 0.66
N GLY A 812 7.54 48.21 -0.05
CA GLY A 812 8.87 48.81 0.11
C GLY A 812 9.96 48.17 -0.77
N GLY A 813 9.60 47.16 -1.58
CA GLY A 813 10.51 46.39 -2.40
C GLY A 813 10.97 47.10 -3.66
N THR A 814 11.86 46.46 -4.41
CA THR A 814 12.46 47.01 -5.63
C THR A 814 12.44 45.99 -6.77
N ILE A 815 12.01 46.41 -7.96
CA ILE A 815 12.13 45.64 -9.21
C ILE A 815 13.24 46.26 -10.04
N THR A 816 14.12 45.41 -10.57
CA THR A 816 15.16 45.79 -11.54
C THR A 816 15.11 44.85 -12.72
N ALA A 817 15.34 45.36 -13.93
CA ALA A 817 15.50 44.57 -15.14
C ALA A 817 16.46 45.30 -16.08
N ALA A 818 17.45 44.62 -16.66
CA ALA A 818 18.46 45.33 -17.46
C ALA A 818 17.88 46.04 -18.70
N ASN A 819 16.80 45.47 -19.26
CA ASN A 819 16.17 45.94 -20.48
C ASN A 819 14.75 46.47 -20.26
N GLY A 820 14.31 46.67 -19.03
CA GLY A 820 12.96 47.16 -18.71
C GLY A 820 11.95 46.08 -18.36
N VAL A 821 10.81 46.53 -17.86
CA VAL A 821 9.62 45.73 -17.58
C VAL A 821 8.42 46.24 -18.38
N VAL A 822 7.55 45.33 -18.82
CA VAL A 822 6.36 45.65 -19.60
C VAL A 822 5.10 45.15 -18.90
N LEU A 823 4.04 45.97 -18.94
CA LEU A 823 2.68 45.60 -18.54
C LEU A 823 1.81 45.48 -19.79
N GLY A 824 1.15 44.33 -19.96
CA GLY A 824 0.14 44.10 -20.98
C GLY A 824 -1.27 44.53 -20.54
N ILE A 825 -2.26 44.14 -21.32
CA ILE A 825 -3.67 44.44 -21.05
C ILE A 825 -4.10 43.73 -19.76
N GLY A 826 -4.59 44.50 -18.78
CA GLY A 826 -5.09 43.98 -17.51
C GLY A 826 -4.00 43.66 -16.47
N ASP A 827 -2.72 43.91 -16.78
CA ASP A 827 -1.62 43.74 -15.83
C ASP A 827 -1.57 44.89 -14.84
N ASN A 828 -1.17 44.59 -13.59
CA ASN A 828 -1.25 45.54 -12.49
C ASN A 828 0.05 45.63 -11.70
N ILE A 829 0.45 46.84 -11.30
CA ILE A 829 1.41 47.07 -10.22
C ILE A 829 0.65 47.72 -9.07
N SER A 830 0.77 47.19 -7.85
CA SER A 830 0.10 47.74 -6.68
C SER A 830 1.03 47.74 -5.47
N GLY A 831 1.25 48.90 -4.86
CA GLY A 831 2.09 48.96 -3.66
C GLY A 831 2.88 50.25 -3.46
N ASN A 832 3.96 50.12 -2.69
CA ASN A 832 4.96 51.17 -2.45
C ASN A 832 6.37 50.57 -2.63
N GLY A 833 7.34 51.33 -3.12
CA GLY A 833 8.68 50.81 -3.46
C GLY A 833 9.24 51.41 -4.74
N ASN A 834 10.10 50.68 -5.44
CA ASN A 834 10.78 51.16 -6.65
C ASN A 834 10.66 50.16 -7.81
N VAL A 835 10.26 50.64 -8.99
CA VAL A 835 10.48 49.96 -10.27
C VAL A 835 11.63 50.67 -10.95
N ASN A 836 12.85 50.30 -10.59
CA ASN A 836 14.08 50.98 -10.99
C ASN A 836 14.64 50.41 -12.29
N THR A 837 13.90 50.64 -13.37
CA THR A 837 14.20 50.23 -14.74
C THR A 837 13.19 50.87 -15.67
N ARG A 838 13.42 50.83 -16.99
CA ARG A 838 12.44 51.26 -17.99
C ARG A 838 11.11 50.56 -17.75
N LEU A 839 10.03 51.32 -17.64
CA LEU A 839 8.69 50.80 -17.47
C LEU A 839 7.83 51.23 -18.66
N ALA A 840 7.32 50.24 -19.40
CA ALA A 840 6.37 50.43 -20.48
C ALA A 840 5.02 49.82 -20.09
N ALA A 841 4.04 50.65 -19.75
CA ALA A 841 2.73 50.19 -19.32
C ALA A 841 1.73 50.29 -20.49
N GLY A 842 1.23 49.17 -21.00
CA GLY A 842 0.33 49.14 -22.16
C GLY A 842 -1.12 49.52 -21.83
N PHE A 843 -1.94 49.67 -22.87
CA PHE A 843 -3.37 50.00 -22.75
C PHE A 843 -4.09 49.00 -21.83
N GLY A 844 -4.89 49.51 -20.89
CA GLY A 844 -5.66 48.69 -19.94
C GLY A 844 -4.84 48.10 -18.79
N SER A 845 -3.55 48.42 -18.68
CA SER A 845 -2.77 48.17 -17.45
C SER A 845 -3.11 49.20 -16.35
N THR A 846 -2.86 48.86 -15.10
CA THR A 846 -3.06 49.77 -13.95
C THR A 846 -1.86 49.78 -13.01
N ILE A 847 -1.40 50.96 -12.64
CA ILE A 847 -0.40 51.15 -11.59
C ILE A 847 -1.07 51.89 -10.43
N SER A 848 -1.07 51.32 -9.23
CA SER A 848 -1.70 51.88 -8.04
C SER A 848 -0.72 52.03 -6.87
N ALA A 849 -0.53 53.26 -6.40
CA ALA A 849 0.31 53.56 -5.26
C ALA A 849 -0.46 53.40 -3.94
N ASN A 850 0.06 52.57 -3.03
CA ASN A 850 -0.45 52.42 -1.65
C ASN A 850 0.50 53.04 -0.60
N GLY A 851 1.47 53.82 -1.08
CA GLY A 851 2.53 54.51 -0.35
C GLY A 851 3.50 55.12 -1.37
N SER A 852 4.67 55.59 -0.95
CA SER A 852 5.65 56.16 -1.89
C SER A 852 6.10 55.14 -2.96
N LEU A 853 5.95 55.48 -4.23
CA LEU A 853 6.25 54.61 -5.36
C LEU A 853 7.11 55.35 -6.40
N SER A 854 8.27 54.80 -6.74
CA SER A 854 9.15 55.34 -7.78
C SER A 854 9.11 54.44 -9.01
N LEU A 855 8.92 55.00 -10.21
CA LEU A 855 8.69 54.26 -11.44
C LEU A 855 9.58 54.77 -12.56
N GLY A 856 10.27 53.87 -13.25
CA GLY A 856 11.05 54.19 -14.45
C GLY A 856 12.56 54.28 -14.22
N ASP A 857 13.27 54.81 -15.22
CA ASP A 857 14.72 54.95 -15.24
C ASP A 857 15.16 56.34 -15.75
N SER A 858 15.68 57.15 -14.82
CA SER A 858 16.15 58.52 -15.08
C SER A 858 17.37 58.63 -16.01
N ALA A 859 18.01 57.50 -16.33
CA ALA A 859 19.14 57.47 -17.25
C ALA A 859 18.73 57.27 -18.72
N THR A 860 17.43 57.03 -18.99
CA THR A 860 16.94 56.69 -20.32
C THR A 860 15.84 57.65 -20.80
N PRO A 861 15.75 57.97 -22.11
CA PRO A 861 14.69 58.86 -22.64
C PRO A 861 13.31 58.21 -22.77
N ILE A 862 13.20 56.93 -22.43
CA ILE A 862 11.94 56.20 -22.30
C ILE A 862 12.09 55.39 -21.02
N GLY A 863 12.26 56.12 -19.93
CA GLY A 863 12.36 55.60 -18.56
C GLY A 863 10.98 55.23 -18.04
N PHE A 864 9.99 56.09 -18.26
CA PHE A 864 8.60 55.81 -17.93
C PHE A 864 7.68 56.21 -19.09
N SER A 865 6.91 55.25 -19.61
CA SER A 865 5.83 55.52 -20.56
C SER A 865 4.65 54.61 -20.25
N SER A 866 3.45 55.19 -20.30
CA SER A 866 2.21 54.51 -19.98
C SER A 866 1.15 54.87 -21.02
N ASP A 867 0.42 53.87 -21.51
CA ASP A 867 -0.88 53.98 -22.17
C ASP A 867 -2.03 53.60 -21.20
N GLY A 868 -1.68 53.20 -19.97
CA GLY A 868 -2.59 52.67 -18.95
C GLY A 868 -3.05 53.72 -17.93
N MET A 869 -3.58 53.23 -16.80
CA MET A 869 -4.02 54.08 -15.68
C MET A 869 -2.96 54.16 -14.59
N LEU A 870 -2.63 55.37 -14.14
CA LEU A 870 -1.78 55.64 -12.97
C LEU A 870 -2.62 56.22 -11.82
N ASN A 871 -2.73 55.49 -10.72
CA ASN A 871 -3.40 55.93 -9.50
C ASN A 871 -2.37 56.31 -8.44
N VAL A 872 -2.16 57.62 -8.28
CA VAL A 872 -1.27 58.21 -7.27
C VAL A 872 -1.95 58.19 -5.89
N GLY A 873 -3.28 58.34 -5.86
CA GLY A 873 -4.05 58.42 -4.62
C GLY A 873 -3.57 59.56 -3.72
N SER A 874 -3.47 59.31 -2.42
CA SER A 874 -2.97 60.26 -1.41
C SER A 874 -1.45 60.16 -1.19
N ASN A 875 -0.72 59.53 -2.11
CA ASN A 875 0.68 59.15 -1.94
C ASN A 875 1.61 59.96 -2.86
N THR A 876 2.93 59.81 -2.66
CA THR A 876 3.93 60.35 -3.58
C THR A 876 4.32 59.31 -4.63
N VAL A 877 4.10 59.61 -5.91
CA VAL A 877 4.61 58.84 -7.03
C VAL A 877 5.69 59.65 -7.74
N THR A 878 6.89 59.10 -7.87
CA THR A 878 7.99 59.72 -8.63
C THR A 878 8.16 59.00 -9.96
N LEU A 879 8.08 59.73 -11.07
CA LEU A 879 8.34 59.20 -12.41
C LEU A 879 9.74 59.57 -12.86
N ASN A 880 10.56 58.56 -13.09
CA ASN A 880 11.93 58.69 -13.53
C ASN A 880 12.00 58.50 -15.04
N ASP A 881 12.17 59.62 -15.73
CA ASP A 881 12.55 59.66 -17.14
C ASP A 881 13.66 60.70 -17.29
N SER A 882 14.61 60.48 -18.21
CA SER A 882 15.61 61.50 -18.54
C SER A 882 15.04 62.66 -19.38
N ASN A 883 13.86 62.47 -19.99
CA ASN A 883 13.04 63.52 -20.59
C ASN A 883 11.70 63.65 -19.85
N ALA A 884 10.66 64.15 -20.52
CA ALA A 884 9.32 64.25 -19.95
C ALA A 884 8.62 62.89 -19.90
N ALA A 885 8.16 62.47 -18.73
CA ALA A 885 7.45 61.22 -18.53
C ALA A 885 6.07 61.23 -19.20
N ASP A 886 5.69 60.14 -19.87
CA ASP A 886 4.41 60.01 -20.58
C ASP A 886 3.33 59.39 -19.68
N LEU A 887 2.29 60.16 -19.33
CA LEU A 887 1.35 59.86 -18.23
C LEU A 887 0.18 58.94 -18.60
N GLY A 888 -0.05 58.68 -19.88
CA GLY A 888 -1.06 57.75 -20.36
C GLY A 888 -2.51 58.13 -20.10
N ALA A 889 -3.42 57.20 -20.42
CA ALA A 889 -4.85 57.47 -20.59
C ALA A 889 -5.53 58.16 -19.40
N LEU A 890 -5.15 57.80 -18.16
CA LEU A 890 -5.72 58.38 -16.94
C LEU A 890 -4.73 58.36 -15.77
N THR A 891 -4.44 59.53 -15.23
CA THR A 891 -3.75 59.71 -13.96
C THR A 891 -4.70 60.28 -12.90
N THR A 892 -4.74 59.69 -11.70
CA THR A 892 -5.64 60.11 -10.61
C THR A 892 -4.88 60.47 -9.34
N LEU A 893 -5.24 61.59 -8.71
CA LEU A 893 -4.71 62.05 -7.43
C LEU A 893 -5.87 62.29 -6.44
N THR A 894 -5.62 62.16 -5.13
CA THR A 894 -6.59 62.51 -4.07
C THR A 894 -5.91 63.32 -2.98
N THR A 895 -6.63 63.80 -1.96
CA THR A 895 -6.09 64.68 -0.89
C THR A 895 -4.69 64.26 -0.41
N GLY A 896 -3.69 65.13 -0.58
CA GLY A 896 -2.30 64.88 -0.18
C GLY A 896 -1.43 64.13 -1.19
N GLY A 897 -1.99 63.72 -2.34
CA GLY A 897 -1.28 63.08 -3.43
C GLY A 897 -0.27 64.01 -4.11
N MET A 898 0.87 63.45 -4.51
CA MET A 898 1.94 64.17 -5.20
C MET A 898 2.49 63.31 -6.34
N LEU A 899 2.44 63.82 -7.57
CA LEU A 899 3.13 63.25 -8.73
C LEU A 899 4.40 64.05 -9.01
N ASP A 900 5.56 63.48 -8.75
CA ASP A 900 6.86 64.11 -8.94
C ASP A 900 7.48 63.70 -10.29
N VAL A 901 7.65 64.68 -11.17
CA VAL A 901 8.10 64.54 -12.57
C VAL A 901 9.28 65.48 -12.82
N ALA A 902 10.43 65.12 -12.25
CA ALA A 902 11.61 65.98 -12.16
C ALA A 902 12.20 66.48 -13.50
N ASN A 903 11.83 65.87 -14.62
CA ASN A 903 12.22 66.26 -15.98
C ASN A 903 11.03 66.65 -16.89
N GLY A 904 9.86 66.90 -16.28
CA GLY A 904 8.63 67.24 -16.97
C GLY A 904 7.75 66.03 -17.23
N ALA A 905 6.57 66.28 -17.79
CA ALA A 905 5.60 65.25 -18.14
C ALA A 905 4.87 65.61 -19.43
N VAL A 906 4.38 64.60 -20.16
CA VAL A 906 3.48 64.76 -21.30
C VAL A 906 2.11 64.18 -20.92
N ILE A 907 1.08 64.98 -21.14
CA ILE A 907 -0.33 64.59 -21.10
C ILE A 907 -0.83 64.76 -22.54
N ASP A 908 -0.91 63.68 -23.31
CA ASP A 908 -1.26 63.76 -24.74
C ASP A 908 -2.76 64.03 -24.94
N PHE A 909 -3.19 64.24 -26.19
CA PHE A 909 -4.54 64.70 -26.55
C PHE A 909 -5.70 63.81 -26.04
N THR A 910 -5.45 62.55 -25.69
CA THR A 910 -6.46 61.63 -25.15
C THR A 910 -6.32 61.38 -23.66
N ASP A 911 -5.29 61.95 -23.04
CA ASP A 911 -4.88 61.64 -21.68
C ASP A 911 -5.51 62.60 -20.69
N ASN A 912 -5.72 62.10 -19.48
CA ASN A 912 -6.46 62.83 -18.46
C ASN A 912 -5.72 62.77 -17.14
N VAL A 913 -5.65 63.90 -16.44
CA VAL A 913 -5.30 63.96 -15.02
C VAL A 913 -6.53 64.44 -14.26
N THR A 914 -6.95 63.72 -13.21
CA THR A 914 -8.13 64.10 -12.43
C THR A 914 -7.90 64.01 -10.91
N GLY A 915 -8.60 64.85 -10.14
CA GLY A 915 -8.71 64.73 -8.67
C GLY A 915 -8.18 65.95 -7.93
N GLU A 916 -7.42 65.75 -6.85
CA GLU A 916 -6.79 66.86 -6.11
C GLU A 916 -5.38 66.47 -5.65
N GLY A 917 -4.46 67.43 -5.57
CA GLY A 917 -3.07 67.17 -5.20
C GLY A 917 -2.07 68.06 -5.92
N LEU A 918 -0.80 67.64 -5.93
CA LEU A 918 0.30 68.37 -6.56
C LEU A 918 0.91 67.55 -7.70
N ILE A 919 1.02 68.12 -8.90
CA ILE A 919 1.99 67.66 -9.88
C ILE A 919 3.22 68.55 -9.75
N SER A 920 4.31 67.95 -9.29
CA SER A 920 5.57 68.61 -9.00
C SER A 920 6.54 68.48 -10.16
N SER A 921 6.93 69.60 -10.76
CA SER A 921 8.02 69.66 -11.74
C SER A 921 8.89 70.91 -11.49
N PRO A 922 10.12 70.99 -12.02
CA PRO A 922 10.86 72.24 -12.04
C PRO A 922 10.09 73.32 -12.81
N ASP A 923 10.16 74.57 -12.32
CA ASP A 923 9.69 75.75 -13.06
C ASP A 923 10.76 76.18 -14.07
N ASP A 924 10.94 75.34 -15.09
CA ASP A 924 11.97 75.44 -16.14
C ASP A 924 11.35 75.06 -17.49
N SER A 925 11.42 75.97 -18.46
CA SER A 925 10.85 75.78 -19.80
C SER A 925 11.49 74.63 -20.60
N THR A 926 12.64 74.13 -20.16
CA THR A 926 13.30 72.94 -20.74
C THR A 926 12.80 71.61 -20.15
N LYS A 927 12.04 71.65 -19.04
CA LYS A 927 11.46 70.49 -18.36
C LYS A 927 9.96 70.69 -18.07
N PRO A 928 9.16 71.06 -19.09
CA PRO A 928 7.80 71.47 -18.85
C PRO A 928 6.86 70.30 -18.58
N ILE A 929 5.73 70.58 -17.94
CA ILE A 929 4.51 69.80 -18.07
C ILE A 929 3.85 70.22 -19.39
N ILE A 930 3.87 69.33 -20.38
CA ILE A 930 3.22 69.52 -21.68
C ILE A 930 1.80 68.97 -21.57
N ASN A 931 0.83 69.85 -21.34
CA ASN A 931 -0.58 69.53 -21.31
C ASN A 931 -1.20 69.73 -22.70
N ASN A 932 -1.45 68.64 -23.43
CA ASN A 932 -2.28 68.61 -24.65
C ASN A 932 -3.64 67.94 -24.42
N GLY A 933 -3.79 67.18 -23.33
CA GLY A 933 -5.02 66.52 -22.91
C GLY A 933 -5.87 67.36 -21.96
N SER A 934 -6.30 66.75 -20.85
CA SER A 934 -7.19 67.38 -19.87
C SER A 934 -6.69 67.21 -18.44
N ILE A 935 -6.53 68.32 -17.72
CA ILE A 935 -6.31 68.34 -16.27
C ILE A 935 -7.59 68.85 -15.59
N VAL A 936 -8.17 68.08 -14.69
CA VAL A 936 -9.43 68.42 -14.01
C VAL A 936 -9.29 68.21 -12.50
N GLY A 937 -9.25 69.32 -11.76
CA GLY A 937 -9.36 69.30 -10.31
C GLY A 937 -10.77 69.00 -9.81
N ASP A 938 -10.90 68.53 -8.57
CA ASP A 938 -12.21 68.28 -7.95
C ASP A 938 -13.00 69.59 -7.74
N SER A 939 -12.32 70.68 -7.36
CA SER A 939 -12.86 72.05 -7.28
C SER A 939 -11.73 73.07 -7.08
N LEU A 940 -11.97 74.38 -7.22
CA LEU A 940 -10.95 75.40 -6.88
C LEU A 940 -10.47 75.36 -5.41
N LEU A 941 -11.27 74.83 -4.47
CA LEU A 941 -10.86 74.65 -3.08
C LEU A 941 -9.97 73.42 -2.89
N ASN A 942 -10.11 72.45 -3.78
CA ASN A 942 -9.40 71.17 -3.81
C ASN A 942 -8.81 70.95 -5.21
N PRO A 943 -7.86 71.80 -5.65
CA PRO A 943 -7.41 71.82 -7.03
C PRO A 943 -6.33 70.77 -7.30
N ILE A 944 -6.06 70.52 -8.59
CA ILE A 944 -4.73 70.06 -9.00
C ILE A 944 -3.80 71.27 -9.03
N THR A 945 -2.76 71.23 -8.22
CA THR A 945 -1.74 72.27 -8.15
C THR A 945 -0.59 71.95 -9.08
N LEU A 946 -0.14 72.94 -9.86
CA LEU A 946 0.95 72.85 -10.82
C LEU A 946 2.02 73.87 -10.44
N ASN A 947 3.16 73.40 -9.92
CA ASN A 947 4.21 74.28 -9.38
C ASN A 947 5.36 74.57 -10.33
N GLY A 948 5.45 73.87 -11.46
CA GLY A 948 6.49 74.06 -12.45
C GLY A 948 5.99 74.76 -13.71
N TYR A 949 6.76 74.61 -14.79
CA TYR A 949 6.46 75.26 -16.07
C TYR A 949 5.47 74.42 -16.87
N VAL A 950 4.28 74.94 -17.11
CA VAL A 950 3.18 74.28 -17.82
C VAL A 950 3.05 74.90 -19.21
N LYS A 951 2.94 74.07 -20.24
CA LYS A 951 2.67 74.52 -21.60
C LYS A 951 1.76 73.57 -22.37
N GLY A 952 1.42 73.92 -23.60
CA GLY A 952 0.59 73.07 -24.47
C GLY A 952 -0.85 73.56 -24.59
N VAL A 953 -1.60 72.90 -25.47
CA VAL A 953 -2.93 73.36 -25.93
C VAL A 953 -4.11 72.67 -25.22
N GLY A 954 -3.80 71.82 -24.25
CA GLY A 954 -4.77 71.06 -23.47
C GLY A 954 -5.60 71.95 -22.54
N THR A 955 -6.54 71.33 -21.84
CA THR A 955 -7.46 72.01 -20.93
C THR A 955 -7.01 71.89 -19.47
N CYS A 956 -7.36 72.88 -18.66
CA CYS A 956 -7.18 72.87 -17.21
C CYS A 956 -8.44 73.43 -16.55
N ASP A 957 -9.16 72.63 -15.77
CA ASP A 957 -10.31 73.05 -14.96
C ASP A 957 -10.06 72.72 -13.50
N ASN A 958 -10.50 73.59 -12.60
CA ASN A 958 -10.19 73.57 -11.16
C ASN A 958 -8.69 73.40 -10.86
N CYS A 959 -7.84 74.15 -11.55
CA CYS A 959 -6.38 74.11 -11.40
C CYS A 959 -5.86 75.26 -10.53
N ASN A 960 -4.73 75.06 -9.85
CA ASN A 960 -3.99 76.11 -9.19
C ASN A 960 -2.56 76.14 -9.71
N ILE A 961 -2.20 77.15 -10.50
CA ILE A 961 -0.88 77.28 -11.09
C ILE A 961 -0.05 78.20 -10.21
N THR A 962 0.97 77.63 -9.57
CA THR A 962 1.93 78.38 -8.74
C THR A 962 3.30 78.52 -9.40
N GLY A 963 3.57 77.77 -10.47
CA GLY A 963 4.73 77.95 -11.37
C GLY A 963 4.36 78.83 -12.56
N THR A 964 4.87 78.53 -13.74
CA THR A 964 4.61 79.30 -14.97
C THR A 964 3.56 78.61 -15.86
N ASP A 965 2.50 79.31 -16.30
CA ASP A 965 1.61 78.88 -17.41
C ASP A 965 2.04 79.61 -18.69
N ALA A 966 2.49 78.86 -19.69
CA ALA A 966 2.87 79.34 -21.02
C ALA A 966 2.00 78.65 -22.08
N PRO A 967 0.85 79.24 -22.46
CA PRO A 967 -0.14 78.60 -23.30
C PRO A 967 0.41 78.08 -24.65
N GLY A 968 0.16 76.81 -24.95
CA GLY A 968 0.47 76.22 -26.26
C GLY A 968 1.97 76.09 -26.57
N PHE A 969 2.29 76.30 -27.84
CA PHE A 969 3.67 76.49 -28.32
C PHE A 969 3.98 77.98 -28.57
N SER A 970 3.11 78.86 -28.04
CA SER A 970 3.10 80.32 -28.13
C SER A 970 3.30 80.94 -29.53
N PRO A 971 2.40 81.80 -30.02
CA PRO A 971 1.08 82.11 -29.46
C PRO A 971 0.07 80.97 -29.62
N ALA A 972 -0.90 80.87 -28.71
CA ALA A 972 -2.00 79.92 -28.76
C ALA A 972 -3.28 80.44 -28.09
N ALA A 973 -4.43 79.99 -28.62
CA ALA A 973 -5.72 80.13 -27.95
C ALA A 973 -6.04 78.80 -27.25
N VAL A 974 -6.13 78.84 -25.92
CA VAL A 974 -6.36 77.64 -25.10
C VAL A 974 -7.68 77.75 -24.34
N ASN A 975 -8.35 76.62 -24.16
CA ASN A 975 -9.56 76.56 -23.34
C ASN A 975 -9.19 76.17 -21.91
N ARG A 976 -9.74 76.91 -20.95
CA ARG A 976 -9.58 76.72 -19.51
C ARG A 976 -10.96 76.59 -18.87
N GLY A 977 -10.99 76.00 -17.68
CA GLY A 977 -12.13 76.08 -16.77
C GLY A 977 -11.82 77.07 -15.67
N SER A 978 -12.09 76.68 -14.43
CA SER A 978 -11.67 77.48 -13.27
C SER A 978 -10.18 77.32 -13.00
N VAL A 979 -9.39 78.40 -12.99
CA VAL A 979 -7.94 78.35 -12.72
C VAL A 979 -7.54 79.51 -11.81
N SER A 980 -6.74 79.21 -10.78
CA SER A 980 -6.06 80.21 -9.96
C SER A 980 -4.61 80.40 -10.43
N TYR A 981 -4.24 81.64 -10.74
CA TYR A 981 -2.93 82.04 -11.25
C TYR A 981 -2.09 82.68 -10.14
N ASN A 982 -1.54 81.85 -9.25
CA ASN A 982 -0.70 82.30 -8.13
C ASN A 982 0.80 82.40 -8.49
N GLY A 983 1.20 81.82 -9.63
CA GLY A 983 2.55 81.86 -10.17
C GLY A 983 2.72 82.91 -11.27
N THR A 984 3.34 82.55 -12.39
CA THR A 984 3.52 83.43 -13.56
C THR A 984 2.60 82.99 -14.70
N LEU A 985 1.88 83.92 -15.33
CA LEU A 985 1.25 83.72 -16.63
C LEU A 985 2.11 84.39 -17.70
N GLU A 986 2.68 83.60 -18.60
CA GLU A 986 3.43 84.09 -19.77
C GLU A 986 2.46 84.34 -20.94
N ILE A 987 2.57 85.51 -21.56
CA ILE A 987 1.80 85.91 -22.74
C ILE A 987 2.76 86.44 -23.79
N GLU A 988 2.79 85.82 -24.97
CA GLU A 988 3.48 86.33 -26.14
C GLU A 988 2.56 87.17 -27.02
N ILE A 989 3.08 88.30 -27.55
CA ILE A 989 2.37 89.18 -28.48
C ILE A 989 3.23 89.47 -29.71
N GLY A 990 2.78 89.02 -30.88
CA GLY A 990 3.42 89.18 -32.19
C GLY A 990 2.55 89.87 -33.25
N GLY A 991 1.31 90.24 -32.91
CA GLY A 991 0.30 90.83 -33.80
C GLY A 991 -1.07 90.91 -33.11
N LEU A 992 -2.14 91.15 -33.87
CA LEU A 992 -3.46 91.51 -33.33
C LEU A 992 -4.49 90.36 -33.31
N ASN A 993 -4.18 89.18 -33.85
CA ASN A 993 -5.14 88.07 -33.89
C ASN A 993 -4.94 87.12 -32.70
N PRO A 994 -5.99 86.86 -31.88
CA PRO A 994 -5.90 85.94 -30.76
C PRO A 994 -5.58 84.53 -31.23
N GLY A 995 -4.69 83.85 -30.52
CA GLY A 995 -4.27 82.47 -30.71
C GLY A 995 -3.35 82.18 -31.89
N SER A 996 -3.24 83.07 -32.88
CA SER A 996 -2.21 82.97 -33.93
C SER A 996 -1.09 83.97 -33.74
N ASP A 997 -1.41 85.16 -33.24
CA ASP A 997 -0.46 86.26 -33.11
C ASP A 997 -0.22 86.64 -31.64
N PHE A 998 -1.16 86.39 -30.73
CA PHE A 998 -0.95 86.55 -29.30
C PHE A 998 -1.69 85.48 -28.47
N ASP A 999 -1.22 85.19 -27.26
CA ASP A 999 -1.83 84.17 -26.40
C ASP A 999 -3.18 84.61 -25.83
N GLN A 1000 -4.14 83.69 -25.86
CA GLN A 1000 -5.47 83.90 -25.29
C GLN A 1000 -5.91 82.69 -24.48
N LEU A 1001 -6.32 82.94 -23.24
CA LEU A 1001 -6.90 81.95 -22.35
C LEU A 1001 -8.41 82.15 -22.25
N ASN A 1002 -9.17 81.13 -22.66
CA ASN A 1002 -10.63 81.16 -22.70
C ASN A 1002 -11.21 80.27 -21.60
N HIS A 1003 -11.60 80.87 -20.47
CA HIS A 1003 -12.20 80.19 -19.32
C HIS A 1003 -13.68 79.90 -19.57
N ILE A 1004 -13.94 78.92 -20.43
CA ILE A 1004 -15.29 78.53 -20.90
C ILE A 1004 -15.74 77.15 -20.42
N LEU A 1005 -14.88 76.42 -19.71
CA LEU A 1005 -15.17 75.10 -19.14
C LEU A 1005 -15.61 75.23 -17.68
N GLY A 1006 -16.36 74.26 -17.16
CA GLY A 1006 -16.75 74.23 -15.75
C GLY A 1006 -17.46 75.51 -15.29
N ALA A 1007 -17.01 76.07 -14.15
CA ALA A 1007 -17.48 77.36 -13.65
C ALA A 1007 -16.78 78.57 -14.31
N GLY A 1008 -15.66 78.35 -15.02
CA GLY A 1008 -15.01 79.35 -15.88
C GLY A 1008 -14.41 80.55 -15.14
N ILE A 1009 -13.90 80.36 -13.92
CA ILE A 1009 -13.33 81.43 -13.09
C ILE A 1009 -11.84 81.61 -13.39
N ALA A 1010 -11.40 82.84 -13.66
CA ALA A 1010 -9.99 83.21 -13.70
C ALA A 1010 -9.63 83.97 -12.41
N ASP A 1011 -9.09 83.26 -11.43
CA ASP A 1011 -8.67 83.82 -10.13
C ASP A 1011 -7.22 84.28 -10.23
N LEU A 1012 -7.00 85.59 -10.17
CA LEU A 1012 -5.72 86.23 -10.42
C LEU A 1012 -5.01 86.56 -9.09
N GLY A 1013 -3.70 86.75 -9.14
CA GLY A 1013 -2.95 87.14 -7.94
C GLY A 1013 -1.43 87.03 -8.08
N GLY A 1014 -0.95 86.25 -9.04
CA GLY A 1014 0.45 86.05 -9.34
C GLY A 1014 1.07 87.16 -10.19
N ARG A 1015 1.97 86.77 -11.09
CA ARG A 1015 2.68 87.64 -12.03
C ARG A 1015 2.14 87.47 -13.44
N LEU A 1016 1.81 88.56 -14.11
CA LEU A 1016 1.63 88.59 -15.56
C LEU A 1016 2.97 88.95 -16.21
N ASP A 1017 3.49 88.10 -17.10
CA ASP A 1017 4.72 88.35 -17.84
C ASP A 1017 4.43 88.40 -19.34
N VAL A 1018 4.61 89.57 -19.95
CA VAL A 1018 4.28 89.77 -21.36
C VAL A 1018 5.58 89.91 -22.14
N SER A 1019 5.68 89.21 -23.27
CA SER A 1019 6.81 89.34 -24.18
C SER A 1019 6.36 89.69 -25.60
N LEU A 1020 7.13 90.56 -26.25
CA LEU A 1020 6.91 90.88 -27.67
C LEU A 1020 7.75 89.95 -28.52
N ILE A 1021 7.10 89.25 -29.45
CA ILE A 1021 7.74 88.31 -30.37
C ILE A 1021 7.67 88.84 -31.81
N ASN A 1022 8.38 88.19 -32.73
CA ASN A 1022 8.36 88.52 -34.17
C ASN A 1022 8.69 89.99 -34.52
N SER A 1023 9.45 90.68 -33.64
CA SER A 1023 9.75 92.12 -33.73
C SER A 1023 8.51 93.02 -33.74
N PHE A 1024 7.38 92.53 -33.21
CA PHE A 1024 6.17 93.32 -33.10
C PHE A 1024 6.35 94.47 -32.12
N MET A 1025 5.88 95.66 -32.51
CA MET A 1025 5.85 96.84 -31.67
C MET A 1025 4.40 97.32 -31.62
N PRO A 1026 3.70 97.17 -30.49
CA PRO A 1026 2.33 97.64 -30.34
C PRO A 1026 2.21 99.15 -30.60
N SER A 1027 1.14 99.54 -31.30
CA SER A 1027 0.81 100.93 -31.61
C SER A 1027 -0.24 101.46 -30.62
N ILE A 1028 -0.34 102.78 -30.49
CA ILE A 1028 -1.39 103.40 -29.67
C ILE A 1028 -2.79 102.96 -30.14
N GLY A 1029 -3.65 102.58 -29.19
CA GLY A 1029 -4.98 102.05 -29.45
C GLY A 1029 -5.06 100.55 -29.72
N ASP A 1030 -3.92 99.85 -29.88
CA ASP A 1030 -3.91 98.39 -29.94
C ASP A 1030 -4.39 97.79 -28.60
N SER A 1031 -5.17 96.72 -28.67
CA SER A 1031 -5.69 96.02 -27.49
C SER A 1031 -5.61 94.51 -27.64
N PHE A 1032 -5.18 93.81 -26.60
CA PHE A 1032 -5.01 92.36 -26.58
C PHE A 1032 -5.86 91.76 -25.44
N GLU A 1033 -6.93 91.06 -25.80
CA GLU A 1033 -7.80 90.35 -24.84
C GLU A 1033 -7.18 88.99 -24.50
N ILE A 1034 -6.33 88.99 -23.49
CA ILE A 1034 -5.47 87.85 -23.12
C ILE A 1034 -6.22 86.81 -22.28
N ILE A 1035 -7.29 87.20 -21.58
CA ILE A 1035 -8.16 86.32 -20.81
C ILE A 1035 -9.61 86.64 -21.14
N THR A 1036 -10.42 85.62 -21.46
CA THR A 1036 -11.88 85.67 -21.39
C THR A 1036 -12.38 84.69 -20.33
N ALA A 1037 -13.35 85.09 -19.51
CA ALA A 1037 -13.83 84.26 -18.41
C ALA A 1037 -15.31 84.50 -18.09
N VAL A 1038 -15.93 83.54 -17.40
CA VAL A 1038 -17.26 83.71 -16.81
C VAL A 1038 -17.18 84.70 -15.65
N ASP A 1039 -16.10 84.64 -14.87
CA ASP A 1039 -15.77 85.56 -13.79
C ASP A 1039 -14.25 85.76 -13.73
N VAL A 1040 -13.79 87.00 -13.58
CA VAL A 1040 -12.38 87.34 -13.31
C VAL A 1040 -12.29 87.85 -11.87
N ASP A 1041 -11.62 87.07 -11.03
CA ASP A 1041 -11.43 87.38 -9.62
C ASP A 1041 -10.04 88.00 -9.40
N ASP A 1042 -10.00 89.10 -8.65
CA ASP A 1042 -8.79 89.88 -8.30
C ASP A 1042 -7.98 90.40 -9.52
N VAL A 1043 -6.73 90.82 -9.30
CA VAL A 1043 -5.78 91.30 -10.31
C VAL A 1043 -4.43 90.62 -10.16
N PHE A 1044 -3.57 90.65 -11.18
CA PHE A 1044 -2.19 90.18 -11.00
C PHE A 1044 -1.44 91.09 -10.01
N ALA A 1045 -0.77 90.52 -9.00
CA ALA A 1045 0.00 91.29 -8.03
C ALA A 1045 1.26 91.91 -8.65
N VAL A 1046 1.80 91.33 -9.72
CA VAL A 1046 2.96 91.85 -10.44
C VAL A 1046 2.70 91.84 -11.94
N GLU A 1047 2.82 92.99 -12.58
CA GLU A 1047 2.74 93.12 -14.05
C GLU A 1047 4.15 93.38 -14.59
N ASN A 1048 4.72 92.42 -15.30
CA ASN A 1048 5.97 92.58 -16.03
C ASN A 1048 5.67 92.79 -17.51
N LEU A 1049 5.58 94.06 -17.90
CA LEU A 1049 5.19 94.45 -19.25
C LEU A 1049 6.41 94.98 -20.01
N PRO A 1050 6.61 94.59 -21.28
CA PRO A 1050 7.79 94.96 -22.05
C PRO A 1050 7.70 96.43 -22.45
N PRO A 1051 8.83 97.15 -22.57
CA PRO A 1051 8.82 98.54 -23.00
C PRO A 1051 8.32 98.67 -24.45
N ILE A 1052 7.34 99.54 -24.68
CA ILE A 1052 6.68 99.75 -25.98
C ILE A 1052 6.94 101.14 -26.56
N GLY A 1053 8.18 101.63 -26.46
CA GLY A 1053 8.61 102.84 -27.16
C GLY A 1053 7.81 104.11 -26.81
N GLY A 1054 8.01 104.65 -25.60
CA GLY A 1054 7.39 105.92 -25.16
C GLY A 1054 5.91 105.81 -24.76
N LEU A 1055 5.20 104.77 -25.22
CA LEU A 1055 3.84 104.42 -24.84
C LEU A 1055 3.78 103.70 -23.49
N LEU A 1056 2.59 103.63 -22.90
CA LEU A 1056 2.30 102.89 -21.67
C LEU A 1056 1.34 101.74 -21.94
N TRP A 1057 1.51 100.66 -21.17
CA TRP A 1057 0.49 99.64 -21.05
C TRP A 1057 -0.55 100.06 -20.01
N ASN A 1058 -1.82 99.80 -20.32
CA ASN A 1058 -2.92 99.85 -19.37
C ASN A 1058 -3.59 98.47 -19.33
N VAL A 1059 -3.49 97.78 -18.19
CA VAL A 1059 -4.11 96.46 -17.99
C VAL A 1059 -5.51 96.66 -17.43
N ASN A 1060 -6.53 96.36 -18.25
CA ASN A 1060 -7.92 96.48 -17.85
C ASN A 1060 -8.44 95.14 -17.35
N TYR A 1061 -8.70 95.06 -16.05
CA TYR A 1061 -9.35 93.93 -15.40
C TYR A 1061 -10.87 94.19 -15.34
N ASN A 1062 -11.63 93.56 -16.22
CA ASN A 1062 -13.09 93.60 -16.20
C ASN A 1062 -13.64 92.31 -15.62
N ALA A 1063 -14.93 92.31 -15.23
CA ALA A 1063 -15.58 91.15 -14.61
C ALA A 1063 -15.54 89.85 -15.45
N THR A 1064 -15.31 89.94 -16.76
CA THR A 1064 -15.33 88.76 -17.67
C THR A 1064 -14.14 88.68 -18.62
N ASN A 1065 -13.18 89.62 -18.54
CA ASN A 1065 -11.97 89.58 -19.39
C ASN A 1065 -10.82 90.43 -18.82
N VAL A 1066 -9.60 90.13 -19.26
CA VAL A 1066 -8.41 90.95 -19.03
C VAL A 1066 -7.88 91.42 -20.38
N VAL A 1067 -7.77 92.74 -20.54
CA VAL A 1067 -7.34 93.37 -21.80
C VAL A 1067 -6.12 94.25 -21.58
N LEU A 1068 -5.03 93.96 -22.26
CA LEU A 1068 -3.87 94.82 -22.36
C LEU A 1068 -4.12 95.87 -23.42
N ALA A 1069 -4.29 97.14 -23.04
CA ALA A 1069 -4.45 98.25 -23.96
C ALA A 1069 -3.17 99.09 -24.03
N VAL A 1070 -2.81 99.53 -25.23
CA VAL A 1070 -1.69 100.44 -25.46
C VAL A 1070 -2.19 101.88 -25.43
N VAL A 1071 -1.75 102.64 -24.45
CA VAL A 1071 -2.22 104.01 -24.21
C VAL A 1071 -1.07 105.02 -24.24
N SER A 1072 -1.44 106.28 -24.40
CA SER A 1072 -0.54 107.42 -24.27
C SER A 1072 -0.08 107.61 -22.81
N PRO A 1073 1.17 108.07 -22.56
CA PRO A 1073 1.58 108.51 -21.22
C PRO A 1073 0.88 109.80 -20.77
N PHE A 1074 0.14 110.47 -21.66
CA PHE A 1074 -0.62 111.66 -21.35
C PHE A 1074 -2.04 111.26 -20.93
N SER A 1075 -2.40 111.52 -19.69
CA SER A 1075 -3.75 111.28 -19.15
C SER A 1075 -4.85 112.13 -19.80
N ALA A 1076 -4.47 113.06 -20.68
CA ALA A 1076 -5.37 113.95 -21.41
C ALA A 1076 -5.46 113.71 -22.91
N ASP A 1077 -4.74 112.71 -23.42
CA ASP A 1077 -4.88 112.20 -24.79
C ASP A 1077 -6.14 111.31 -24.84
N PHE A 1078 -7.28 111.99 -24.98
CA PHE A 1078 -8.61 111.41 -24.88
C PHE A 1078 -9.05 110.73 -26.17
N ASP A 1079 -8.50 111.11 -27.31
CA ASP A 1079 -8.75 110.43 -28.58
C ASP A 1079 -7.68 109.37 -28.94
N GLN A 1080 -6.63 109.27 -28.11
CA GLN A 1080 -5.58 108.26 -28.12
C GLN A 1080 -4.76 108.27 -29.41
N ASP A 1081 -4.47 109.44 -29.95
CA ASP A 1081 -3.69 109.58 -31.19
C ASP A 1081 -2.20 109.90 -30.96
N GLY A 1082 -1.79 110.07 -29.70
CA GLY A 1082 -0.39 110.21 -29.26
C GLY A 1082 0.04 111.65 -29.00
N ASP A 1083 -0.87 112.62 -29.11
CA ASP A 1083 -0.69 113.99 -28.65
C ASP A 1083 -1.86 114.48 -27.75
N VAL A 1084 -1.72 115.67 -27.15
CA VAL A 1084 -2.81 116.29 -26.38
C VAL A 1084 -3.15 117.63 -27.03
N ASP A 1085 -4.16 117.68 -27.86
CA ASP A 1085 -4.52 118.83 -28.68
C ASP A 1085 -6.02 119.21 -28.58
N GLY A 1086 -6.51 120.05 -29.49
CA GLY A 1086 -7.91 120.48 -29.48
C GLY A 1086 -8.93 119.35 -29.69
N ASN A 1087 -8.54 118.25 -30.32
CA ASN A 1087 -9.40 117.09 -30.58
C ASN A 1087 -9.66 116.31 -29.30
N ASP A 1088 -8.68 116.17 -28.42
CA ASP A 1088 -8.90 115.61 -27.10
C ASP A 1088 -9.94 116.40 -26.32
N PHE A 1089 -9.81 117.73 -26.31
CA PHE A 1089 -10.80 118.59 -25.67
C PHE A 1089 -12.21 118.40 -26.26
N LEU A 1090 -12.32 118.11 -27.56
CA LEU A 1090 -13.61 117.80 -28.19
C LEU A 1090 -14.14 116.43 -27.77
N VAL A 1091 -13.28 115.42 -27.65
CA VAL A 1091 -13.66 114.10 -27.13
C VAL A 1091 -14.12 114.22 -25.68
N TRP A 1092 -13.40 114.97 -24.85
CA TRP A 1092 -13.82 115.28 -23.48
C TRP A 1092 -15.09 116.11 -23.40
N GLN A 1093 -15.26 117.12 -24.25
CA GLN A 1093 -16.49 117.93 -24.23
C GLN A 1093 -17.72 117.09 -24.55
N ARG A 1094 -17.58 116.14 -25.49
CA ARG A 1094 -18.66 115.23 -25.89
C ARG A 1094 -18.91 114.13 -24.89
N ASN A 1095 -17.86 113.73 -24.18
CA ASN A 1095 -17.94 112.75 -23.12
C ASN A 1095 -17.05 113.16 -21.94
N PRO A 1096 -17.53 114.01 -21.02
CA PRO A 1096 -16.71 114.51 -19.92
C PRO A 1096 -16.18 113.43 -18.97
N SER A 1097 -16.65 112.19 -19.11
CA SER A 1097 -16.15 111.06 -18.33
C SER A 1097 -14.85 110.45 -18.86
N VAL A 1098 -14.32 110.88 -20.01
CA VAL A 1098 -13.04 110.37 -20.56
C VAL A 1098 -11.80 110.86 -19.78
N GLY A 1099 -11.96 111.88 -18.93
CA GLY A 1099 -10.91 112.37 -18.03
C GLY A 1099 -11.21 113.76 -17.46
N SER A 1100 -10.24 114.40 -16.82
CA SER A 1100 -10.44 115.75 -16.26
C SER A 1100 -10.06 116.82 -17.27
N LEU A 1101 -10.87 117.88 -17.37
CA LEU A 1101 -10.46 119.11 -18.05
C LEU A 1101 -9.13 119.66 -17.49
N GLY A 1102 -8.86 119.42 -16.21
CA GLY A 1102 -7.60 119.80 -15.58
C GLY A 1102 -6.39 119.09 -16.18
N ASP A 1103 -6.51 117.82 -16.53
CA ASP A 1103 -5.41 117.04 -17.12
C ASP A 1103 -5.10 117.58 -18.52
N TRP A 1104 -6.13 117.85 -19.32
CA TRP A 1104 -5.99 118.47 -20.64
C TRP A 1104 -5.32 119.83 -20.59
N GLN A 1105 -5.75 120.71 -19.70
CA GLN A 1105 -5.12 122.01 -19.54
C GLN A 1105 -3.63 121.91 -19.14
N THR A 1106 -3.25 120.87 -18.41
CA THR A 1106 -1.88 120.69 -17.89
C THR A 1106 -0.97 120.01 -18.91
N GLN A 1107 -1.52 119.17 -19.79
CA GLN A 1107 -0.77 118.37 -20.75
C GLN A 1107 -0.93 118.84 -22.20
N HIS A 1108 -1.81 119.80 -22.49
CA HIS A 1108 -2.06 120.31 -23.84
C HIS A 1108 -0.77 120.82 -24.53
N GLY A 1109 -0.49 120.26 -25.70
CA GLY A 1109 0.73 120.48 -26.47
C GLY A 1109 1.84 119.45 -26.22
N ASN A 1110 1.64 118.50 -25.31
CA ASN A 1110 2.52 117.34 -25.19
C ASN A 1110 2.29 116.40 -26.38
N VAL A 1111 3.36 115.91 -26.96
CA VAL A 1111 3.35 114.94 -28.07
C VAL A 1111 4.41 113.89 -27.80
N LEU A 1112 4.11 112.63 -28.08
CA LEU A 1112 5.09 111.56 -27.98
C LEU A 1112 6.26 111.82 -28.95
N PRO A 1113 7.53 111.69 -28.51
CA PRO A 1113 8.65 111.82 -29.42
C PRO A 1113 8.59 110.71 -30.48
N LEU A 1114 8.72 111.05 -31.77
CA LEU A 1114 8.81 110.06 -32.84
C LEU A 1114 9.92 109.04 -32.52
N ALA A 1115 9.55 107.81 -32.18
CA ALA A 1115 10.48 106.72 -32.04
C ALA A 1115 11.09 106.44 -33.44
N ALA A 1116 12.40 106.61 -33.56
CA ALA A 1116 13.11 106.22 -34.77
C ALA A 1116 12.94 104.70 -34.93
N ILE A 1117 12.38 104.29 -36.07
CA ILE A 1117 12.30 102.89 -36.48
C ILE A 1117 13.75 102.37 -36.57
N ALA A 1118 14.21 101.69 -35.53
CA ALA A 1118 15.43 100.93 -35.57
C ALA A 1118 15.14 99.64 -36.35
N ASN A 1119 15.06 99.75 -37.68
CA ASN A 1119 15.32 98.62 -38.54
C ASN A 1119 16.76 98.21 -38.28
N VAL A 1120 16.96 97.26 -37.38
CA VAL A 1120 18.22 96.53 -37.30
C VAL A 1120 18.27 95.68 -38.57
N VAL A 1121 18.86 96.25 -39.61
CA VAL A 1121 19.37 95.52 -40.77
C VAL A 1121 20.28 94.43 -40.20
N PRO A 1122 20.10 93.15 -40.56
CA PRO A 1122 20.95 92.08 -40.05
C PRO A 1122 22.40 92.35 -40.46
N GLU A 1123 23.25 92.71 -39.51
CA GLU A 1123 24.68 92.46 -39.69
C GLU A 1123 24.88 90.94 -39.59
N PRO A 1124 25.61 90.33 -40.54
CA PRO A 1124 25.82 88.90 -40.53
C PRO A 1124 26.62 88.54 -39.28
N ALA A 1125 26.07 87.66 -38.44
CA ALA A 1125 26.84 87.05 -37.38
C ALA A 1125 28.10 86.43 -37.99
N SER A 1126 29.24 86.89 -37.48
CA SER A 1126 30.62 86.60 -37.83
C SER A 1126 31.04 85.13 -37.67
N LEU A 1127 30.09 84.19 -37.63
CA LEU A 1127 30.29 82.74 -37.60
C LEU A 1127 30.23 82.10 -39.00
N THR A 1128 29.75 82.82 -40.02
CA THR A 1128 29.80 82.37 -41.43
C THR A 1128 31.13 82.67 -42.14
N LEU A 1129 31.99 83.54 -41.59
CA LEU A 1129 33.35 83.75 -42.12
C LEU A 1129 34.42 82.84 -41.48
N PHE A 1130 34.12 82.15 -40.36
CA PHE A 1130 35.03 81.16 -39.77
C PHE A 1130 34.78 79.72 -40.25
N PHE A 1131 33.62 79.43 -40.86
CA PHE A 1131 33.37 78.16 -41.56
C PHE A 1131 33.73 78.17 -43.06
N LEU A 1132 34.03 79.34 -43.65
CA LEU A 1132 34.55 79.46 -45.02
C LEU A 1132 36.08 79.27 -45.16
N LEU A 1133 36.79 79.02 -44.05
CA LEU A 1133 38.23 78.67 -44.06
C LEU A 1133 38.56 77.31 -43.41
N GLY A 1134 37.58 76.55 -42.91
CA GLY A 1134 37.83 75.32 -42.13
C GLY A 1134 37.62 73.97 -42.83
N SER A 1135 36.73 73.85 -43.81
CA SER A 1135 36.40 72.54 -44.40
C SER A 1135 36.26 72.57 -45.93
N LEU A 1136 37.16 73.31 -46.58
CA LEU A 1136 37.71 72.89 -47.87
C LEU A 1136 38.81 71.84 -47.66
N ARG A 1137 38.53 70.76 -46.93
CA ARG A 1137 39.39 69.56 -46.81
C ARG A 1137 38.61 68.48 -46.07
N LEU A 1138 38.39 67.35 -46.76
CA LEU A 1138 37.77 66.08 -46.31
C LEU A 1138 36.23 66.10 -46.22
N VAL A 1139 35.41 65.32 -46.92
CA VAL A 1139 35.56 64.28 -47.96
C VAL A 1139 34.18 64.17 -48.64
N CYS A 1140 34.07 64.59 -49.90
CA CYS A 1140 33.25 63.92 -50.91
C CYS A 1140 33.82 64.22 -52.30
N ARG A 1141 35.07 63.77 -52.53
CA ARG A 1141 35.63 63.62 -53.88
C ARG A 1141 36.63 62.46 -53.96
N LYS A 1142 36.07 61.26 -53.87
CA LYS A 1142 36.51 60.04 -54.56
C LYS A 1142 35.21 59.24 -54.73
N LEU A 1143 34.61 59.08 -55.91
CA LEU A 1143 35.19 58.71 -57.19
C LEU A 1143 34.25 59.07 -58.35
N ARG A 1144 34.76 59.75 -59.39
CA ARG A 1144 34.90 59.21 -60.77
C ARG A 1144 35.26 60.29 -61.80
N ARG A 1145 36.51 60.22 -62.26
CA ARG A 1145 37.00 60.34 -63.67
C ARG A 1145 38.52 60.17 -63.58
N MET A 1146 39.07 58.98 -63.84
CA MET A 1146 39.51 58.48 -65.16
C MET A 1146 40.21 59.55 -66.00
N ASP A 1147 41.55 59.46 -65.93
CA ASP A 1147 42.52 59.36 -67.01
C ASP A 1147 43.00 60.56 -67.86
N TYR A 1148 44.35 60.56 -67.94
CA TYR A 1148 45.27 60.85 -69.05
C TYR A 1148 46.04 62.19 -69.17
N THR A 1149 47.37 62.03 -69.18
CA THR A 1149 48.47 62.82 -69.80
C THR A 1149 48.71 64.24 -69.28
N SER A 1150 49.92 64.73 -68.99
CA SER A 1150 51.31 64.35 -69.29
C SER A 1150 52.24 64.82 -68.17
#